data_AF-A0AAW8NGK6-F1
#
_entry.id   AF-A0AAW8NGK6-F1
#
_cell.length_a   1.000
_cell.length_b   1.000
_cell.length_c   1.000
_cell.angle_alpha   90.00
_cell.angle_beta   90.00
_cell.angle_gamma   90.00
#
_symmetry.space_group_name_H-M   'P 1'
#
loop_
_entity.id
_entity.type
_entity.pdbx_description
1 polymer ?
#
loop_
_entity_poly.entity_id
_entity_poly.type
_entity_poly.pdbx_seq_one_letter_code
_entity_poly.pdbx_strand_id
1 'polypeptide(L)'
;MLSKLPTSPTSKPLTISLSHACFKNTYLATIIATLLTSAASYSTTVTAEELPSASSLLVFNNNDFPSDLEGSLAASVSFAQSQIIPSKHGAEGDIQPHLTAQRASLLMVKPKQTDLNTAIPMHVTATDKQGRNLGTMKLDPPAKLPTTVYAIGDVLPSEVDFTPMPGSSAVLNTSTTINQLNDPNAALLFTTLESNELVEINTADYIWTKNIYLPNSDALSGKVVKISSKAGYASTIHYGERTASISRHQSLTFKCINGQWFQESDLINNTLTYADNTWSLKVPANWIQPGFKMQFSHGELSGELTDVKVGAPSELLLHTIDIGMLTAPRGEFDFATDPTAQREYFQTLPVSRMTVSQYETVYLAEVMLPDGTLLTDFDPSTGDWHSGTMRQRIGKELISIGINNANYGINSSAGIGVDAHPYSVSQLTAHNNRGNYQNGIVTHGGSGGGGIVTLDSSLGNEFSHEVGHNFGIGHYPGGFNGSIHRPADAINSTWGWDSDLNKFIPNMYSKITDGSACRNGECQSPFEGRKYGSDAMAGGKPMSSANRFTLYTPYTAAHIQQNLETKAVFSSNSATGFKLWDAKTHTMKPYQHRVIDGEQINASISELSEQYLSELVNQYDQVTIAMSNGNWAKYIDIPKASISNIGKTISFNHKAGYDSHLNINDDSFIIATGFNTSYTSDGITWNESNAPDLTIAKVPTAFGVPVTTLVGYYDPEGILPSYIYPALHGSYGFTYNDDSGHISQNSCQLQVETSSGQRLAYKLANSRRNDTVMNKFHINIAEDAVPQSATVRCNSNSLASRQIEPTKSPLSYTVNGDGNTYYKWGDNERYGNIGDLFIFDNPKTGDKELFMLTGLGDDLRYWYFPSNKGNNKFWTYISDIE
;
A
#
# COMPACT_ATOMS: atom_id res chain seq x y z
N MET A 1 14.32 -5.51 42.70
CA MET A 1 15.14 -5.97 43.83
C MET A 1 16.27 -6.87 43.31
N LEU A 2 17.42 -6.85 44.00
CA LEU A 2 18.50 -7.87 44.09
C LEU A 2 18.30 -9.20 43.32
N SER A 3 19.28 -9.82 42.64
CA SER A 3 20.71 -9.53 42.38
C SER A 3 21.20 -10.48 41.21
N LYS A 4 22.46 -10.67 40.80
CA LYS A 4 23.82 -10.38 41.35
C LYS A 4 24.89 -10.43 40.22
N LEU A 5 26.05 -9.81 40.45
CA LEU A 5 27.34 -9.96 39.72
C LEU A 5 28.32 -10.82 40.60
N PRO A 6 29.64 -11.05 40.31
CA PRO A 6 30.51 -10.66 39.18
C PRO A 6 31.46 -11.79 38.63
N THR A 7 32.26 -11.52 37.57
CA THR A 7 33.76 -11.48 37.56
C THR A 7 34.36 -11.40 36.13
N SER A 8 35.63 -10.96 36.02
CA SER A 8 36.43 -10.63 34.81
C SER A 8 37.80 -11.37 34.90
N PRO A 9 38.90 -11.19 34.08
CA PRO A 9 39.16 -10.25 32.96
C PRO A 9 40.07 -10.77 31.78
N THR A 10 40.59 -9.85 30.94
CA THR A 10 41.79 -9.92 30.04
C THR A 10 41.73 -10.75 28.73
N SER A 11 42.38 -10.40 27.59
CA SER A 11 43.31 -9.29 27.22
C SER A 11 43.29 -8.93 25.69
N LYS A 12 44.16 -7.95 25.31
CA LYS A 12 44.23 -7.08 24.11
C LYS A 12 44.63 -7.73 22.73
N PRO A 13 44.58 -6.96 21.60
CA PRO A 13 44.52 -7.48 20.22
C PRO A 13 45.85 -7.37 19.43
N LEU A 14 45.85 -7.81 18.15
CA LEU A 14 46.87 -7.46 17.16
C LEU A 14 46.27 -7.13 15.76
N THR A 15 46.91 -6.20 15.05
CA THR A 15 46.57 -5.71 13.70
C THR A 15 47.62 -6.16 12.66
N ILE A 16 47.47 -5.73 11.39
CA ILE A 16 48.35 -5.83 10.19
C ILE A 16 47.75 -6.83 9.16
N SER A 17 47.35 -6.52 7.91
CA SER A 17 47.71 -5.55 6.86
C SER A 17 48.45 -6.21 5.67
N LEU A 18 47.82 -6.13 4.48
CA LEU A 18 48.39 -6.08 3.12
C LEU A 18 49.33 -7.21 2.63
N SER A 19 48.96 -7.84 1.50
CA SER A 19 49.55 -7.50 0.19
C SER A 19 49.02 -8.39 -0.97
N HIS A 20 49.14 -7.90 -2.20
CA HIS A 20 48.80 -8.62 -3.43
C HIS A 20 49.91 -9.60 -3.85
N ALA A 21 49.55 -10.74 -4.46
CA ALA A 21 50.35 -11.33 -5.54
C ALA A 21 49.50 -12.25 -6.44
N CYS A 22 49.59 -12.04 -7.76
CA CYS A 22 49.09 -12.93 -8.80
C CYS A 22 50.18 -13.96 -9.16
N PHE A 23 49.85 -15.21 -9.52
CA PHE A 23 50.23 -15.83 -10.81
C PHE A 23 50.02 -17.38 -10.93
N LYS A 24 49.44 -17.75 -12.09
CA LYS A 24 49.72 -18.94 -12.97
C LYS A 24 49.52 -20.40 -12.52
N ASN A 25 48.71 -21.07 -13.35
CA ASN A 25 48.78 -22.49 -13.73
C ASN A 25 50.20 -23.01 -14.00
N THR A 26 50.47 -24.27 -13.63
CA THR A 26 51.20 -25.22 -14.51
C THR A 26 50.79 -26.68 -14.23
N TYR A 27 50.79 -27.53 -15.27
CA TYR A 27 50.47 -28.97 -15.26
C TYR A 27 51.72 -29.85 -15.02
N LEU A 28 51.52 -31.07 -14.46
CA LEU A 28 52.17 -32.38 -14.76
C LEU A 28 51.58 -33.43 -13.76
N ALA A 29 50.93 -34.55 -14.12
CA ALA A 29 51.45 -35.85 -14.63
C ALA A 29 52.58 -36.45 -13.74
N THR A 30 52.61 -37.74 -13.31
CA THR A 30 51.90 -38.98 -13.75
C THR A 30 52.02 -40.14 -12.72
N ILE A 31 51.40 -41.30 -13.06
CA ILE A 31 51.56 -42.73 -12.60
C ILE A 31 50.42 -43.18 -11.63
N ILE A 32 49.44 -44.06 -11.94
CA ILE A 32 49.23 -45.31 -12.75
C ILE A 32 49.32 -46.63 -11.94
N ALA A 33 48.30 -47.49 -12.14
CA ALA A 33 48.06 -48.85 -11.63
C ALA A 33 47.71 -48.94 -10.13
N THR A 34 46.68 -49.67 -9.66
CA THR A 34 45.84 -50.78 -10.18
C THR A 34 44.35 -50.54 -9.79
N LEU A 35 43.28 -51.14 -10.35
CA LEU A 35 43.03 -52.48 -10.94
C LEU A 35 41.87 -52.42 -11.96
N LEU A 36 41.88 -53.32 -12.94
CA LEU A 36 40.73 -53.64 -13.81
C LEU A 36 40.01 -54.90 -13.26
N THR A 37 38.70 -54.82 -12.98
CA THR A 37 37.71 -55.89 -13.23
C THR A 37 36.29 -55.48 -12.81
N SER A 38 35.43 -55.16 -13.78
CA SER A 38 33.97 -55.43 -13.85
C SER A 38 33.25 -54.37 -14.68
N ALA A 39 33.32 -54.52 -16.02
CA ALA A 39 32.43 -53.80 -16.91
C ALA A 39 31.04 -54.46 -16.86
N ALA A 40 30.17 -53.97 -15.98
CA ALA A 40 28.73 -54.25 -16.02
C ALA A 40 28.02 -53.00 -16.56
N SER A 41 27.46 -53.12 -17.75
CA SER A 41 26.85 -52.01 -18.48
C SER A 41 25.57 -51.50 -17.82
N TYR A 42 25.66 -50.50 -16.95
CA TYR A 42 24.52 -49.63 -16.64
C TYR A 42 24.55 -48.41 -17.57
N SER A 43 24.02 -48.63 -18.77
CA SER A 43 23.51 -47.55 -19.61
C SER A 43 22.24 -47.01 -18.96
N THR A 44 22.37 -46.20 -17.92
CA THR A 44 21.30 -45.28 -17.54
C THR A 44 21.20 -44.23 -18.63
N THR A 45 20.37 -44.52 -19.63
CA THR A 45 19.76 -43.49 -20.45
C THR A 45 19.05 -42.54 -19.49
N VAL A 46 19.64 -41.37 -19.25
CA VAL A 46 18.87 -40.22 -18.79
C VAL A 46 17.98 -39.86 -19.97
N THR A 47 16.81 -40.49 -20.00
CA THR A 47 15.67 -39.92 -20.71
C THR A 47 15.48 -38.54 -20.10
N ALA A 48 15.74 -37.50 -20.89
CA ALA A 48 15.10 -36.23 -20.61
C ALA A 48 13.60 -36.53 -20.52
N GLU A 49 12.95 -36.15 -19.42
CA GLU A 49 11.50 -36.19 -19.37
C GLU A 49 10.99 -35.34 -20.53
N GLU A 50 10.17 -35.94 -21.39
CA GLU A 50 9.48 -35.17 -22.42
C GLU A 50 8.66 -34.10 -21.71
N LEU A 51 8.76 -32.85 -22.19
CA LEU A 51 7.83 -31.79 -21.81
C LEU A 51 6.40 -32.35 -21.96
N PRO A 52 5.51 -32.14 -20.97
CA PRO A 52 4.18 -32.72 -20.99
C PRO A 52 3.48 -32.38 -22.31
N SER A 53 2.86 -33.39 -22.93
CA SER A 53 2.25 -33.29 -24.26
C SER A 53 1.40 -32.03 -24.38
N ALA A 54 1.64 -31.24 -25.42
CA ALA A 54 1.13 -29.87 -25.61
C ALA A 54 -0.41 -29.72 -25.75
N SER A 55 -1.19 -30.75 -25.42
CA SER A 55 -2.64 -30.86 -25.58
C SER A 55 -3.43 -30.90 -24.26
N SER A 56 -2.78 -30.88 -23.09
CA SER A 56 -3.46 -30.90 -21.78
C SER A 56 -3.23 -29.62 -20.98
N LEU A 57 -4.26 -29.13 -20.29
CA LEU A 57 -4.16 -28.00 -19.36
C LEU A 57 -3.23 -28.35 -18.18
N LEU A 58 -2.39 -27.39 -17.78
CA LEU A 58 -1.56 -27.45 -16.58
C LEU A 58 -2.36 -26.89 -15.41
N VAL A 59 -2.93 -27.78 -14.60
CA VAL A 59 -3.80 -27.42 -13.46
C VAL A 59 -2.95 -27.18 -12.21
N PHE A 60 -3.01 -25.97 -11.65
CA PHE A 60 -2.26 -25.61 -10.45
C PHE A 60 -2.84 -26.20 -9.16
N ASN A 61 -4.16 -26.10 -8.97
CA ASN A 61 -4.86 -26.55 -7.77
C ASN A 61 -5.67 -27.82 -8.02
N ASN A 62 -5.05 -28.95 -7.65
CA ASN A 62 -5.63 -30.29 -7.69
C ASN A 62 -6.13 -30.76 -6.31
N ASN A 63 -6.29 -29.87 -5.33
CA ASN A 63 -6.69 -30.24 -3.97
C ASN A 63 -8.12 -30.80 -3.94
N ASP A 64 -8.34 -31.82 -3.11
CA ASP A 64 -9.64 -32.42 -2.86
C ASP A 64 -10.05 -32.27 -1.38
N PHE A 65 -10.16 -31.01 -0.92
CA PHE A 65 -10.65 -30.71 0.42
C PHE A 65 -12.12 -31.12 0.61
N PRO A 66 -12.64 -31.26 1.85
CA PRO A 66 -14.05 -31.55 2.09
C PRO A 66 -15.02 -30.54 1.45
N SER A 67 -16.32 -30.90 1.41
CA SER A 67 -17.37 -29.97 0.96
C SER A 67 -17.52 -28.80 1.94
N ASP A 68 -17.50 -27.58 1.42
CA ASP A 68 -17.88 -26.38 2.17
C ASP A 68 -19.40 -26.19 2.24
N LEU A 69 -20.13 -26.84 1.31
CA LEU A 69 -21.58 -26.83 1.20
C LEU A 69 -22.27 -27.91 2.03
N GLU A 70 -23.41 -27.55 2.61
CA GLU A 70 -24.37 -28.45 3.27
C GLU A 70 -25.53 -28.75 2.32
N GLY A 71 -25.67 -30.00 1.85
CA GLY A 71 -26.76 -30.41 0.96
C GLY A 71 -26.42 -31.60 0.05
N SER A 72 -27.20 -31.77 -1.03
CA SER A 72 -26.98 -32.78 -2.07
C SER A 72 -25.93 -32.38 -3.11
N LEU A 73 -25.70 -31.07 -3.29
CA LEU A 73 -24.56 -30.54 -4.04
C LEU A 73 -23.36 -30.43 -3.08
N ALA A 74 -22.35 -31.29 -3.28
CA ALA A 74 -21.10 -31.24 -2.54
C ALA A 74 -20.06 -30.48 -3.36
N ALA A 75 -19.45 -29.44 -2.80
CA ALA A 75 -18.45 -28.65 -3.50
C ALA A 75 -17.46 -28.02 -2.53
N SER A 76 -16.22 -27.86 -2.97
CA SER A 76 -15.31 -26.91 -2.34
C SER A 76 -15.57 -25.52 -2.90
N VAL A 77 -15.60 -24.51 -2.03
CA VAL A 77 -15.84 -23.11 -2.39
C VAL A 77 -14.63 -22.26 -2.00
N SER A 78 -14.28 -21.36 -2.91
CA SER A 78 -13.27 -20.34 -2.67
C SER A 78 -13.73 -19.02 -3.25
N PHE A 79 -13.13 -17.95 -2.75
CA PHE A 79 -13.36 -16.59 -3.19
C PHE A 79 -12.05 -15.99 -3.69
N ALA A 80 -12.07 -14.92 -4.48
CA ALA A 80 -10.87 -14.13 -4.77
C ALA A 80 -11.15 -12.64 -4.63
N GLN A 81 -10.26 -11.93 -3.94
CA GLN A 81 -10.36 -10.47 -3.74
C GLN A 81 -9.05 -9.76 -4.08
N SER A 82 -8.06 -9.73 -3.18
CA SER A 82 -6.67 -9.44 -3.54
C SER A 82 -5.92 -10.70 -3.99
N GLN A 83 -6.34 -11.82 -3.41
CA GLN A 83 -5.85 -13.16 -3.66
C GLN A 83 -7.01 -14.15 -3.51
N ILE A 84 -6.77 -15.40 -3.89
CA ILE A 84 -7.71 -16.51 -3.67
C ILE A 84 -7.69 -16.92 -2.18
N ILE A 85 -8.89 -17.16 -1.64
CA ILE A 85 -9.20 -17.38 -0.23
C ILE A 85 -10.15 -18.59 -0.13
N PRO A 86 -9.82 -19.66 0.62
CA PRO A 86 -10.75 -20.77 0.88
C PRO A 86 -11.94 -20.34 1.76
N SER A 87 -13.13 -20.93 1.57
CA SER A 87 -14.31 -20.52 2.38
C SER A 87 -14.37 -21.14 3.78
N LYS A 88 -14.07 -22.44 3.92
CA LYS A 88 -13.98 -23.14 5.22
C LYS A 88 -12.76 -24.06 5.30
N HIS A 89 -12.49 -24.85 4.25
CA HIS A 89 -11.41 -25.85 4.26
C HIS A 89 -10.15 -25.40 3.51
N GLY A 90 -8.97 -25.70 4.07
CA GLY A 90 -7.66 -25.41 3.48
C GLY A 90 -6.57 -26.29 4.09
N ALA A 91 -5.30 -25.99 3.83
CA ALA A 91 -4.17 -26.70 4.43
C ALA A 91 -4.12 -26.51 5.95
N GLU A 92 -3.72 -27.55 6.70
CA GLU A 92 -3.66 -27.49 8.16
C GLU A 92 -2.60 -26.48 8.64
N GLY A 93 -2.99 -25.61 9.56
CA GLY A 93 -2.11 -24.56 10.09
C GLY A 93 -1.88 -23.37 9.15
N ASP A 94 -2.61 -23.29 8.04
CA ASP A 94 -2.48 -22.17 7.10
C ASP A 94 -2.99 -20.84 7.67
N ILE A 95 -2.37 -19.73 7.26
CA ILE A 95 -2.73 -18.36 7.64
C ILE A 95 -3.06 -17.60 6.36
N GLN A 96 -4.35 -17.49 6.09
CA GLN A 96 -4.93 -16.81 4.93
C GLN A 96 -5.70 -15.56 5.39
N PRO A 97 -5.80 -14.51 4.55
CA PRO A 97 -6.80 -13.46 4.76
C PRO A 97 -8.20 -14.04 4.61
N HIS A 98 -9.19 -13.37 5.20
CA HIS A 98 -10.62 -13.65 5.03
C HIS A 98 -11.26 -12.64 4.06
N LEU A 99 -12.56 -12.72 3.80
CA LEU A 99 -13.21 -11.74 2.91
C LEU A 99 -13.22 -10.34 3.54
N THR A 100 -12.72 -9.33 2.85
CA THR A 100 -12.95 -7.92 3.19
C THR A 100 -14.37 -7.53 2.76
N ALA A 101 -15.15 -6.88 3.64
CA ALA A 101 -16.50 -6.44 3.30
C ALA A 101 -16.48 -5.35 2.22
N GLN A 102 -17.59 -5.19 1.48
CA GLN A 102 -17.72 -4.14 0.45
C GLN A 102 -16.63 -4.18 -0.63
N ARG A 103 -16.16 -5.37 -1.01
CA ARG A 103 -15.27 -5.58 -2.16
C ARG A 103 -15.79 -6.72 -3.02
N ALA A 104 -15.90 -6.46 -4.34
CA ALA A 104 -16.32 -7.46 -5.31
C ALA A 104 -15.39 -8.68 -5.25
N SER A 105 -15.96 -9.87 -5.44
CA SER A 105 -15.25 -11.12 -5.16
C SER A 105 -15.54 -12.18 -6.21
N LEU A 106 -14.51 -12.82 -6.78
CA LEU A 106 -14.72 -13.97 -7.66
C LEU A 106 -15.10 -15.17 -6.80
N LEU A 107 -16.37 -15.58 -6.86
CA LEU A 107 -16.82 -16.86 -6.32
C LEU A 107 -16.37 -17.98 -7.26
N MET A 108 -15.77 -19.02 -6.69
CA MET A 108 -15.36 -20.24 -7.37
C MET A 108 -15.92 -21.46 -6.65
N VAL A 109 -16.59 -22.35 -7.40
CA VAL A 109 -17.25 -23.54 -6.88
C VAL A 109 -16.72 -24.75 -7.65
N LYS A 110 -15.98 -25.64 -6.98
CA LYS A 110 -15.45 -26.89 -7.53
C LYS A 110 -16.27 -28.06 -6.98
N PRO A 111 -17.24 -28.61 -7.73
CA PRO A 111 -18.08 -29.70 -7.25
C PRO A 111 -17.31 -31.00 -7.11
N LYS A 112 -17.76 -31.85 -6.19
CA LYS A 112 -17.19 -33.19 -5.96
C LYS A 112 -17.74 -34.25 -6.90
N GLN A 113 -18.93 -34.01 -7.45
CA GLN A 113 -19.45 -34.77 -8.58
C GLN A 113 -18.65 -34.43 -9.85
N THR A 114 -17.97 -35.44 -10.42
CA THR A 114 -17.13 -35.32 -11.62
C THR A 114 -17.89 -35.47 -12.93
N ASP A 115 -19.19 -35.83 -12.86
CA ASP A 115 -20.08 -36.13 -13.98
C ASP A 115 -21.20 -35.08 -14.18
N LEU A 116 -21.07 -33.90 -13.56
CA LEU A 116 -22.07 -32.84 -13.69
C LEU A 116 -22.24 -32.37 -15.14
N ASN A 117 -23.48 -32.36 -15.60
CA ASN A 117 -23.82 -31.92 -16.95
C ASN A 117 -23.67 -30.40 -17.06
N THR A 118 -22.56 -29.93 -17.61
CA THR A 118 -22.26 -28.50 -17.85
C THR A 118 -23.27 -27.76 -18.73
N ALA A 119 -24.16 -28.45 -19.45
CA ALA A 119 -25.29 -27.83 -20.14
C ALA A 119 -26.41 -27.36 -19.18
N ILE A 120 -26.47 -27.90 -17.96
CA ILE A 120 -27.39 -27.45 -16.90
C ILE A 120 -26.72 -26.26 -16.18
N PRO A 121 -27.34 -25.07 -16.13
CA PRO A 121 -26.78 -23.93 -15.41
C PRO A 121 -26.71 -24.18 -13.89
N MET A 122 -25.57 -23.86 -13.29
CA MET A 122 -25.48 -23.67 -11.84
C MET A 122 -25.92 -22.24 -11.49
N HIS A 123 -26.71 -22.10 -10.43
CA HIS A 123 -27.13 -20.80 -9.88
C HIS A 123 -26.70 -20.65 -8.43
N VAL A 124 -26.53 -19.40 -8.00
CA VAL A 124 -26.39 -19.01 -6.59
C VAL A 124 -27.43 -17.94 -6.24
N THR A 125 -28.11 -18.11 -5.12
CA THR A 125 -28.97 -17.09 -4.49
C THR A 125 -28.31 -16.63 -3.21
N ALA A 126 -28.06 -15.33 -3.07
CA ALA A 126 -27.47 -14.78 -1.85
C ALA A 126 -28.54 -14.19 -0.93
N THR A 127 -28.37 -14.34 0.37
CA THR A 127 -29.18 -13.68 1.39
C THR A 127 -28.30 -12.96 2.40
N ASP A 128 -28.80 -11.86 2.98
CA ASP A 128 -28.11 -11.15 4.05
C ASP A 128 -28.35 -11.80 5.43
N LYS A 129 -27.72 -11.23 6.47
CA LYS A 129 -27.87 -11.70 7.85
C LYS A 129 -29.27 -11.56 8.44
N GLN A 130 -30.19 -10.87 7.77
CA GLN A 130 -31.61 -10.79 8.11
C GLN A 130 -32.48 -11.75 7.27
N GLY A 131 -31.88 -12.55 6.39
CA GLY A 131 -32.57 -13.47 5.49
C GLY A 131 -33.22 -12.78 4.29
N ARG A 132 -32.91 -11.51 4.00
CA ARG A 132 -33.41 -10.80 2.81
C ARG A 132 -32.64 -11.29 1.59
N ASN A 133 -33.35 -11.56 0.49
CA ASN A 133 -32.74 -11.95 -0.78
C ASN A 133 -31.99 -10.77 -1.40
N LEU A 134 -30.70 -10.96 -1.69
CA LEU A 134 -29.82 -10.00 -2.35
C LEU A 134 -29.84 -10.17 -3.87
N GLY A 135 -30.21 -11.35 -4.35
CA GLY A 135 -30.41 -11.69 -5.75
C GLY A 135 -30.03 -13.14 -6.07
N THR A 136 -30.37 -13.57 -7.28
CA THR A 136 -29.99 -14.87 -7.84
C THR A 136 -29.20 -14.64 -9.13
N MET A 137 -28.05 -15.30 -9.26
CA MET A 137 -27.17 -15.21 -10.43
C MET A 137 -26.80 -16.59 -10.96
N LYS A 138 -26.50 -16.68 -12.26
CA LYS A 138 -25.98 -17.86 -12.93
C LYS A 138 -24.45 -17.84 -12.90
N LEU A 139 -23.82 -18.97 -12.59
CA LEU A 139 -22.37 -19.14 -12.68
C LEU A 139 -21.94 -19.49 -14.11
N ASP A 140 -20.76 -19.03 -14.49
CA ASP A 140 -20.08 -19.46 -15.71
C ASP A 140 -19.49 -20.88 -15.53
N PRO A 141 -19.58 -21.74 -16.56
CA PRO A 141 -19.08 -23.11 -16.53
C PRO A 141 -17.54 -23.19 -16.51
N PRO A 142 -16.95 -24.35 -16.17
CA PRO A 142 -15.49 -24.50 -16.03
C PRO A 142 -14.65 -24.07 -17.24
N ALA A 143 -15.18 -24.18 -18.46
CA ALA A 143 -14.51 -23.72 -19.69
C ALA A 143 -14.38 -22.18 -19.80
N LYS A 144 -14.97 -21.43 -18.88
CA LYS A 144 -14.90 -19.96 -18.78
C LYS A 144 -14.25 -19.47 -17.48
N LEU A 145 -13.60 -20.36 -16.71
CA LEU A 145 -12.83 -19.94 -15.55
C LEU A 145 -11.79 -18.87 -15.98
N PRO A 146 -11.60 -17.77 -15.22
CA PRO A 146 -10.65 -16.73 -15.58
C PRO A 146 -9.25 -17.26 -15.92
N THR A 147 -8.68 -16.75 -17.01
CA THR A 147 -7.31 -17.10 -17.43
C THR A 147 -6.27 -16.33 -16.63
N THR A 148 -5.00 -16.69 -16.77
CA THR A 148 -3.90 -15.98 -16.09
C THR A 148 -3.54 -14.67 -16.81
N VAL A 149 -2.89 -13.75 -16.12
CA VAL A 149 -2.23 -12.57 -16.73
C VAL A 149 -1.10 -12.93 -17.70
N TYR A 150 -0.67 -14.20 -17.75
CA TYR A 150 0.28 -14.70 -18.75
C TYR A 150 -0.42 -15.17 -20.04
N ALA A 151 -1.74 -15.40 -20.00
CA ALA A 151 -2.49 -15.90 -21.14
C ALA A 151 -2.61 -14.82 -22.24
N ILE A 152 -2.16 -15.17 -23.44
CA ILE A 152 -2.01 -14.32 -24.62
C ILE A 152 -2.87 -14.85 -25.77
N GLY A 153 -3.98 -14.16 -26.05
CA GLY A 153 -4.98 -14.62 -27.01
C GLY A 153 -5.65 -15.95 -26.63
N ASP A 154 -6.57 -16.39 -27.48
CA ASP A 154 -7.32 -17.65 -27.30
C ASP A 154 -6.70 -18.80 -28.13
N VAL A 155 -5.38 -18.93 -28.09
CA VAL A 155 -4.62 -19.86 -28.95
C VAL A 155 -3.80 -20.84 -28.09
N LEU A 156 -3.98 -22.15 -28.29
CA LEU A 156 -3.22 -23.17 -27.56
C LEU A 156 -1.88 -23.51 -28.24
N PRO A 157 -0.85 -23.97 -27.49
CA PRO A 157 0.42 -24.40 -28.08
C PRO A 157 0.26 -25.45 -29.19
N SER A 158 -0.66 -26.39 -29.02
CA SER A 158 -1.00 -27.44 -29.99
C SER A 158 -1.60 -26.92 -31.31
N GLU A 159 -2.07 -25.67 -31.33
CA GLU A 159 -2.69 -25.03 -32.50
C GLU A 159 -1.68 -24.18 -33.29
N VAL A 160 -0.47 -23.96 -32.76
CA VAL A 160 0.56 -23.12 -33.37
C VAL A 160 1.73 -23.95 -33.89
N ASP A 161 1.66 -24.27 -35.18
CA ASP A 161 2.83 -24.75 -35.91
C ASP A 161 3.82 -23.58 -36.11
N PHE A 162 5.00 -23.63 -35.48
CA PHE A 162 6.05 -22.61 -35.63
C PHE A 162 6.86 -22.73 -36.93
N THR A 163 6.56 -23.70 -37.79
CA THR A 163 7.16 -23.73 -39.13
C THR A 163 6.65 -22.55 -39.99
N PRO A 164 7.54 -21.95 -40.80
CA PRO A 164 7.14 -20.92 -41.75
C PRO A 164 6.31 -21.52 -42.87
N MET A 165 5.36 -20.75 -43.38
CA MET A 165 4.60 -21.14 -44.57
C MET A 165 5.54 -21.28 -45.79
N PRO A 166 5.22 -22.12 -46.79
CA PRO A 166 6.02 -22.24 -48.00
C PRO A 166 6.14 -20.91 -48.75
N GLY A 167 7.35 -20.38 -48.88
CA GLY A 167 7.61 -19.12 -49.59
C GLY A 167 9.06 -18.64 -49.44
N SER A 168 9.29 -17.37 -49.76
CA SER A 168 10.61 -16.74 -49.70
C SER A 168 11.13 -16.60 -48.26
N SER A 169 12.44 -16.65 -48.07
CA SER A 169 13.09 -16.32 -46.81
C SER A 169 14.21 -15.30 -46.99
N ALA A 170 14.42 -14.47 -45.97
CA ALA A 170 15.49 -13.47 -45.93
C ALA A 170 16.40 -13.68 -44.71
N VAL A 171 17.66 -13.27 -44.83
CA VAL A 171 18.65 -13.35 -43.74
C VAL A 171 19.25 -11.97 -43.47
N LEU A 172 19.08 -11.46 -42.25
CA LEU A 172 19.67 -10.23 -41.76
C LEU A 172 20.88 -10.57 -40.89
N ASN A 173 22.09 -10.34 -41.42
CA ASN A 173 23.35 -10.76 -40.79
C ASN A 173 24.52 -9.79 -41.02
N THR A 174 24.25 -8.56 -41.48
CA THR A 174 25.28 -7.53 -41.70
C THR A 174 25.20 -6.46 -40.62
N SER A 175 26.32 -5.77 -40.34
CA SER A 175 26.34 -4.68 -39.34
C SER A 175 25.30 -3.60 -39.65
N THR A 176 25.16 -3.20 -40.92
CA THR A 176 24.16 -2.22 -41.38
C THR A 176 22.73 -2.68 -41.07
N THR A 177 22.34 -3.89 -41.50
CA THR A 177 20.98 -4.40 -41.28
C THR A 177 20.68 -4.65 -39.80
N ILE A 178 21.66 -5.14 -39.03
CA ILE A 178 21.46 -5.43 -37.60
C ILE A 178 21.34 -4.14 -36.78
N ASN A 179 22.11 -3.09 -37.09
CA ASN A 179 21.97 -1.78 -36.43
C ASN A 179 20.59 -1.16 -36.67
N GLN A 180 20.01 -1.35 -37.86
CA GLN A 180 18.67 -0.85 -38.23
C GLN A 180 17.53 -1.58 -37.51
N LEU A 181 17.77 -2.74 -36.88
CA LEU A 181 16.77 -3.42 -36.05
C LEU A 181 16.58 -2.76 -34.67
N ASN A 182 17.44 -1.81 -34.29
CA ASN A 182 17.30 -0.97 -33.10
C ASN A 182 16.31 0.20 -33.29
N ASP A 183 15.41 0.10 -34.27
CA ASP A 183 14.34 1.05 -34.55
C ASP A 183 13.05 0.61 -33.85
N PRO A 184 12.48 1.37 -32.89
CA PRO A 184 11.21 1.05 -32.26
C PRO A 184 10.02 0.94 -33.23
N ASN A 185 10.10 1.56 -34.42
CA ASN A 185 9.08 1.42 -35.47
C ASN A 185 9.24 0.11 -36.27
N ALA A 186 10.34 -0.62 -36.06
CA ALA A 186 10.70 -1.87 -36.72
C ALA A 186 10.64 -1.83 -38.26
N ALA A 187 10.89 -0.66 -38.87
CA ALA A 187 10.55 -0.40 -40.28
C ALA A 187 11.27 -1.35 -41.26
N LEU A 188 12.57 -1.62 -41.04
CA LEU A 188 13.32 -2.58 -41.84
C LEU A 188 12.71 -3.99 -41.77
N LEU A 189 12.34 -4.43 -40.57
CA LEU A 189 11.85 -5.79 -40.37
C LEU A 189 10.44 -5.96 -40.93
N PHE A 190 9.59 -4.94 -40.78
CA PHE A 190 8.25 -4.90 -41.40
C PHE A 190 8.35 -5.11 -42.92
N THR A 191 9.09 -4.23 -43.62
CA THR A 191 9.24 -4.34 -45.08
C THR A 191 9.94 -5.61 -45.54
N THR A 192 10.83 -6.18 -44.72
CA THR A 192 11.43 -7.49 -45.01
C THR A 192 10.38 -8.62 -44.92
N LEU A 193 9.48 -8.58 -43.94
CA LEU A 193 8.43 -9.58 -43.74
C LEU A 193 7.27 -9.48 -44.75
N GLU A 194 7.00 -8.30 -45.33
CA GLU A 194 6.01 -8.16 -46.42
C GLU A 194 6.31 -9.11 -47.60
N SER A 195 7.59 -9.35 -47.90
CA SER A 195 8.03 -10.17 -49.06
C SER A 195 8.53 -11.58 -48.72
N ASN A 196 8.56 -11.98 -47.44
CA ASN A 196 9.16 -13.24 -46.99
C ASN A 196 8.29 -13.92 -45.94
N GLU A 197 8.20 -15.25 -45.94
CA GLU A 197 7.50 -16.04 -44.91
C GLU A 197 8.38 -16.28 -43.67
N LEU A 198 9.69 -16.25 -43.85
CA LEU A 198 10.70 -16.38 -42.79
C LEU A 198 11.73 -15.25 -42.88
N VAL A 199 12.05 -14.61 -41.75
CA VAL A 199 13.25 -13.77 -41.61
C VAL A 199 14.16 -14.34 -40.54
N GLU A 200 15.39 -14.67 -40.91
CA GLU A 200 16.45 -15.08 -39.99
C GLU A 200 17.33 -13.90 -39.60
N ILE A 201 17.43 -13.60 -38.30
CA ILE A 201 18.25 -12.52 -37.75
C ILE A 201 19.43 -13.15 -37.02
N ASN A 202 20.64 -12.93 -37.53
CA ASN A 202 21.87 -13.54 -37.02
C ASN A 202 22.81 -12.49 -36.45
N THR A 203 22.96 -12.44 -35.12
CA THR A 203 23.92 -11.56 -34.44
C THR A 203 25.22 -12.28 -34.12
N ALA A 204 26.33 -11.55 -34.12
CA ALA A 204 27.68 -12.04 -33.84
C ALA A 204 28.53 -10.94 -33.20
N ASP A 205 29.76 -11.27 -32.78
CA ASP A 205 30.73 -10.24 -32.39
C ASP A 205 30.91 -9.24 -33.56
N TYR A 206 30.92 -7.94 -33.26
CA TYR A 206 30.94 -6.83 -34.24
C TYR A 206 29.70 -6.73 -35.17
N ILE A 207 28.70 -7.61 -35.03
CA ILE A 207 27.44 -7.62 -35.78
C ILE A 207 26.30 -7.78 -34.76
N TRP A 208 26.06 -6.74 -33.96
CA TRP A 208 25.19 -6.78 -32.79
C TRP A 208 24.44 -5.47 -32.59
N THR A 209 23.22 -5.57 -32.06
CA THR A 209 22.40 -4.45 -31.58
C THR A 209 21.90 -4.75 -30.17
N LYS A 210 21.68 -3.70 -29.37
CA LYS A 210 21.07 -3.83 -28.04
C LYS A 210 19.62 -4.28 -28.12
N ASN A 211 18.83 -3.73 -29.04
CA ASN A 211 17.42 -4.07 -29.21
C ASN A 211 17.11 -4.56 -30.63
N ILE A 212 16.12 -5.44 -30.73
CA ILE A 212 15.47 -5.88 -31.96
C ILE A 212 13.97 -5.73 -31.74
N TYR A 213 13.26 -4.96 -32.57
CA TYR A 213 11.82 -4.76 -32.46
C TYR A 213 11.06 -5.59 -33.50
N LEU A 214 10.05 -6.36 -33.09
CA LEU A 214 9.14 -7.07 -33.98
C LEU A 214 7.87 -6.23 -34.23
N PRO A 215 7.49 -5.97 -35.49
CA PRO A 215 6.36 -5.09 -35.82
C PRO A 215 5.02 -5.82 -35.69
N ASN A 216 4.05 -5.23 -34.98
CA ASN A 216 2.69 -5.78 -34.88
C ASN A 216 1.83 -5.28 -36.06
N SER A 217 1.24 -6.18 -36.84
CA SER A 217 0.29 -5.87 -37.92
C SER A 217 -0.39 -7.12 -38.46
N ASP A 218 -1.70 -7.08 -38.68
CA ASP A 218 -2.48 -8.20 -39.22
C ASP A 218 -1.96 -8.70 -40.58
N ALA A 219 -1.35 -7.81 -41.38
CA ALA A 219 -0.71 -8.13 -42.65
C ALA A 219 0.47 -9.13 -42.51
N LEU A 220 1.00 -9.29 -41.29
CA LEU A 220 2.09 -10.21 -40.98
C LEU A 220 1.60 -11.53 -40.34
N SER A 221 0.29 -11.78 -40.25
CA SER A 221 -0.22 -13.06 -39.73
C SER A 221 0.30 -14.26 -40.53
N GLY A 222 0.79 -15.28 -39.83
CA GLY A 222 1.45 -16.47 -40.39
C GLY A 222 2.97 -16.36 -40.56
N LYS A 223 3.53 -15.14 -40.56
CA LYS A 223 4.98 -14.90 -40.75
C LYS A 223 5.81 -15.39 -39.56
N VAL A 224 7.05 -15.80 -39.81
CA VAL A 224 7.99 -16.30 -38.80
C VAL A 224 9.27 -15.46 -38.77
N VAL A 225 9.76 -15.16 -37.56
CA VAL A 225 11.08 -14.56 -37.33
C VAL A 225 11.90 -15.51 -36.45
N LYS A 226 13.10 -15.85 -36.90
CA LYS A 226 14.05 -16.68 -36.14
C LYS A 226 15.28 -15.86 -35.82
N ILE A 227 15.63 -15.74 -34.55
CA ILE A 227 16.76 -14.93 -34.07
C ILE A 227 17.81 -15.86 -33.47
N SER A 228 19.05 -15.78 -33.92
CA SER A 228 20.17 -16.60 -33.43
C SER A 228 21.36 -15.72 -33.06
N SER A 229 21.91 -15.92 -31.86
CA SER A 229 23.02 -15.10 -31.36
C SER A 229 24.32 -15.87 -31.19
N LYS A 230 25.39 -15.34 -31.78
CA LYS A 230 26.79 -15.66 -31.49
C LYS A 230 27.54 -14.47 -30.87
N ALA A 231 26.85 -13.37 -30.60
CA ALA A 231 27.45 -12.16 -30.01
C ALA A 231 27.84 -12.39 -28.55
N GLY A 232 28.94 -11.78 -28.11
CA GLY A 232 29.35 -11.77 -26.69
C GLY A 232 28.41 -10.98 -25.77
N TYR A 233 27.65 -10.03 -26.32
CA TYR A 233 26.61 -9.28 -25.59
C TYR A 233 25.22 -9.84 -25.90
N ALA A 234 24.34 -9.85 -24.90
CA ALA A 234 22.94 -10.20 -25.08
C ALA A 234 22.17 -9.07 -25.79
N SER A 235 21.09 -9.42 -26.50
CA SER A 235 20.15 -8.48 -27.10
C SER A 235 18.76 -8.64 -26.48
N THR A 236 18.01 -7.54 -26.38
CA THR A 236 16.59 -7.55 -25.99
C THR A 236 15.72 -7.53 -27.24
N ILE A 237 14.86 -8.53 -27.40
CA ILE A 237 13.86 -8.61 -28.45
C ILE A 237 12.56 -8.07 -27.87
N HIS A 238 11.93 -7.10 -28.53
CA HIS A 238 10.67 -6.46 -28.13
C HIS A 238 9.57 -6.91 -29.10
N TYR A 239 8.44 -7.38 -28.59
CA TYR A 239 7.37 -7.97 -29.40
C TYR A 239 5.99 -7.72 -28.77
N GLY A 240 5.38 -6.58 -29.14
CA GLY A 240 4.33 -5.96 -28.33
C GLY A 240 4.87 -5.52 -26.96
N GLU A 241 4.02 -5.60 -25.93
CA GLU A 241 4.38 -5.27 -24.53
C GLU A 241 5.36 -6.26 -23.86
N ARG A 242 5.86 -7.26 -24.61
CA ARG A 242 6.73 -8.33 -24.11
C ARG A 242 8.17 -8.17 -24.57
N THR A 243 9.09 -8.68 -23.76
CA THR A 243 10.51 -8.75 -24.12
C THR A 243 11.12 -10.11 -23.82
N ALA A 244 12.06 -10.51 -24.69
CA ALA A 244 12.86 -11.72 -24.54
C ALA A 244 14.34 -11.36 -24.64
N SER A 245 15.17 -11.91 -23.75
CA SER A 245 16.63 -11.75 -23.83
C SER A 245 17.23 -12.91 -24.60
N ILE A 246 18.04 -12.61 -25.61
CA ILE A 246 18.81 -13.61 -26.36
C ILE A 246 20.31 -13.42 -26.08
N SER A 247 20.92 -14.45 -25.51
CA SER A 247 22.34 -14.52 -25.16
C SER A 247 23.12 -15.39 -26.15
N ARG A 248 24.45 -15.41 -26.03
CA ARG A 248 25.33 -16.20 -26.90
C ARG A 248 24.92 -17.67 -26.95
N HIS A 249 24.95 -18.25 -28.15
CA HIS A 249 24.57 -19.63 -28.46
C HIS A 249 23.09 -19.97 -28.28
N GLN A 250 22.21 -18.98 -28.10
CA GLN A 250 20.77 -19.19 -28.10
C GLN A 250 20.15 -18.91 -29.48
N SER A 251 19.02 -19.57 -29.75
CA SER A 251 18.11 -19.27 -30.85
C SER A 251 16.70 -19.16 -30.30
N LEU A 252 15.92 -18.18 -30.78
CA LEU A 252 14.52 -17.99 -30.45
C LEU A 252 13.71 -17.91 -31.74
N THR A 253 12.49 -18.45 -31.74
CA THR A 253 11.57 -18.44 -32.88
C THR A 253 10.28 -17.77 -32.47
N PHE A 254 9.79 -16.87 -33.31
CA PHE A 254 8.56 -16.12 -33.12
C PHE A 254 7.65 -16.32 -34.35
N LYS A 255 6.35 -16.51 -34.12
CA LYS A 255 5.34 -16.55 -35.19
C LYS A 255 4.30 -15.48 -34.95
N CYS A 256 3.91 -14.76 -35.99
CA CYS A 256 2.82 -13.80 -35.91
C CYS A 256 1.47 -14.49 -36.18
N ILE A 257 0.46 -14.18 -35.37
CA ILE A 257 -0.91 -14.67 -35.50
C ILE A 257 -1.83 -13.49 -35.20
N ASN A 258 -2.75 -13.15 -36.11
CA ASN A 258 -3.68 -12.02 -35.96
C ASN A 258 -2.99 -10.73 -35.47
N GLY A 259 -1.89 -10.40 -36.15
CA GLY A 259 -1.09 -9.21 -35.90
C GLY A 259 -0.20 -9.20 -34.65
N GLN A 260 -0.26 -10.25 -33.81
CA GLN A 260 0.54 -10.37 -32.58
C GLN A 260 1.64 -11.44 -32.71
N TRP A 261 2.82 -11.17 -32.18
CA TRP A 261 3.92 -12.15 -32.14
C TRP A 261 3.85 -13.07 -30.93
N PHE A 262 4.05 -14.36 -31.16
CA PHE A 262 4.10 -15.39 -30.15
C PHE A 262 5.47 -16.05 -30.16
N GLN A 263 6.04 -16.30 -28.98
CA GLN A 263 7.16 -17.21 -28.79
C GLN A 263 6.60 -18.56 -28.32
N GLU A 264 7.19 -19.67 -28.75
CA GLU A 264 6.77 -21.04 -28.39
C GLU A 264 6.68 -21.24 -26.86
N SER A 265 7.68 -20.75 -26.12
CA SER A 265 7.70 -20.82 -24.64
C SER A 265 6.78 -19.81 -23.94
N ASP A 266 6.14 -18.89 -24.66
CA ASP A 266 5.12 -18.01 -24.08
C ASP A 266 3.76 -18.71 -24.11
N LEU A 267 3.43 -19.38 -25.22
CA LEU A 267 2.15 -20.08 -25.41
C LEU A 267 1.93 -21.19 -24.39
N ILE A 268 2.98 -21.82 -23.86
CA ILE A 268 2.86 -22.84 -22.79
C ILE A 268 2.37 -22.23 -21.45
N ASN A 269 2.17 -20.91 -21.36
CA ASN A 269 1.43 -20.26 -20.28
C ASN A 269 -0.08 -20.14 -20.55
N ASN A 270 -0.54 -20.31 -21.79
CA ASN A 270 -1.98 -20.38 -22.12
C ASN A 270 -2.63 -21.69 -21.63
N THR A 271 -1.85 -22.75 -21.44
CA THR A 271 -2.35 -24.01 -20.84
C THR A 271 -2.48 -23.94 -19.32
N LEU A 272 -1.94 -22.91 -18.67
CA LEU A 272 -1.93 -22.76 -17.21
C LEU A 272 -3.32 -22.32 -16.71
N THR A 273 -3.99 -23.20 -15.95
CA THR A 273 -5.28 -22.93 -15.31
C THR A 273 -5.18 -23.04 -13.79
N TYR A 274 -5.99 -22.27 -13.07
CA TYR A 274 -6.00 -22.33 -11.60
C TYR A 274 -6.52 -23.68 -11.10
N ALA A 275 -7.68 -24.12 -11.59
CA ALA A 275 -8.33 -25.36 -11.17
C ALA A 275 -9.16 -25.94 -12.32
N ASP A 276 -9.35 -27.26 -12.31
CA ASP A 276 -10.31 -27.96 -13.16
C ASP A 276 -11.71 -28.01 -12.52
N ASN A 277 -12.73 -28.39 -13.32
CA ASN A 277 -14.14 -28.54 -12.91
C ASN A 277 -14.71 -27.39 -12.03
N THR A 278 -14.22 -26.17 -12.18
CA THR A 278 -14.53 -25.05 -11.29
C THR A 278 -15.44 -24.04 -11.98
N TRP A 279 -16.68 -23.94 -11.51
CA TRP A 279 -17.63 -22.89 -11.93
C TRP A 279 -17.25 -21.57 -11.27
N SER A 280 -17.53 -20.44 -11.92
CA SER A 280 -17.14 -19.13 -11.37
C SER A 280 -18.15 -18.00 -11.62
N LEU A 281 -18.09 -16.95 -10.80
CA LEU A 281 -18.94 -15.76 -10.92
C LEU A 281 -18.32 -14.57 -10.17
N LYS A 282 -18.25 -13.38 -10.78
CA LYS A 282 -17.91 -12.13 -10.07
C LYS A 282 -19.11 -11.66 -9.23
N VAL A 283 -19.02 -11.79 -7.91
CA VAL A 283 -20.05 -11.39 -6.96
C VAL A 283 -19.94 -9.88 -6.65
N PRO A 284 -21.04 -9.11 -6.71
CA PRO A 284 -21.07 -7.69 -6.38
C PRO A 284 -20.56 -7.36 -4.97
N ALA A 285 -19.90 -6.21 -4.83
CA ALA A 285 -19.28 -5.76 -3.58
C ALA A 285 -20.29 -5.61 -2.43
N ASN A 286 -21.49 -5.11 -2.73
CA ASN A 286 -22.57 -4.90 -1.76
C ASN A 286 -23.12 -6.21 -1.15
N TRP A 287 -22.93 -7.36 -1.80
CA TRP A 287 -23.32 -8.67 -1.26
C TRP A 287 -22.34 -9.20 -0.20
N ILE A 288 -21.06 -8.78 -0.26
CA ILE A 288 -20.02 -9.24 0.67
C ILE A 288 -20.14 -8.46 1.99
N GLN A 289 -20.97 -9.00 2.89
CA GLN A 289 -21.32 -8.41 4.19
C GLN A 289 -21.31 -9.49 5.30
N PRO A 290 -20.92 -9.16 6.54
CA PRO A 290 -20.93 -10.12 7.64
C PRO A 290 -22.28 -10.82 7.83
N GLY A 291 -22.26 -12.15 7.82
CA GLY A 291 -23.44 -13.00 7.97
C GLY A 291 -24.26 -13.22 6.69
N PHE A 292 -23.71 -12.91 5.50
CA PHE A 292 -24.32 -13.36 4.24
C PHE A 292 -24.30 -14.89 4.12
N LYS A 293 -25.24 -15.43 3.33
CA LYS A 293 -25.34 -16.85 2.98
C LYS A 293 -25.50 -17.02 1.48
N MET A 294 -25.12 -18.17 0.94
CA MET A 294 -25.29 -18.51 -0.48
C MET A 294 -25.94 -19.88 -0.65
N GLN A 295 -27.11 -19.92 -1.30
CA GLN A 295 -27.79 -21.15 -1.69
C GLN A 295 -27.47 -21.48 -3.15
N PHE A 296 -26.83 -22.61 -3.39
CA PHE A 296 -26.50 -23.11 -4.72
C PHE A 296 -27.56 -24.08 -5.24
N SER A 297 -27.76 -24.11 -6.55
CA SER A 297 -28.57 -25.13 -7.24
C SER A 297 -28.01 -25.51 -8.61
N HIS A 298 -28.14 -26.78 -8.98
CA HIS A 298 -27.79 -27.33 -10.29
C HIS A 298 -28.70 -28.53 -10.59
N GLY A 299 -29.75 -28.32 -11.39
CA GLY A 299 -30.83 -29.30 -11.52
C GLY A 299 -31.50 -29.57 -10.16
N GLU A 300 -31.64 -30.85 -9.81
CA GLU A 300 -32.17 -31.30 -8.51
C GLU A 300 -31.14 -31.23 -7.35
N LEU A 301 -29.88 -30.87 -7.62
CA LEU A 301 -28.85 -30.74 -6.59
C LEU A 301 -28.88 -29.35 -5.97
N SER A 302 -28.73 -29.27 -4.65
CA SER A 302 -28.71 -28.02 -3.88
C SER A 302 -27.73 -28.10 -2.72
N GLY A 303 -27.05 -27.00 -2.39
CA GLY A 303 -26.18 -26.90 -1.22
C GLY A 303 -26.12 -25.48 -0.66
N GLU A 304 -26.16 -25.33 0.66
CA GLU A 304 -26.04 -24.03 1.34
C GLU A 304 -24.59 -23.80 1.79
N LEU A 305 -24.08 -22.58 1.56
CA LEU A 305 -22.86 -22.06 2.16
C LEU A 305 -23.22 -21.06 3.27
N THR A 306 -22.81 -21.43 4.48
CA THR A 306 -23.00 -20.74 5.76
C THR A 306 -21.65 -20.30 6.34
N ASP A 307 -21.70 -19.43 7.35
CA ASP A 307 -20.57 -19.11 8.24
C ASP A 307 -19.28 -18.61 7.55
N VAL A 308 -19.42 -17.96 6.39
CA VAL A 308 -18.31 -17.33 5.68
C VAL A 308 -17.78 -16.14 6.49
N LYS A 309 -16.48 -16.17 6.82
CA LYS A 309 -15.83 -15.10 7.58
C LYS A 309 -15.66 -13.84 6.71
N VAL A 310 -16.33 -12.77 7.11
CA VAL A 310 -16.20 -11.42 6.52
C VAL A 310 -15.71 -10.42 7.55
N GLY A 311 -14.69 -9.67 7.17
CA GLY A 311 -13.99 -8.64 7.92
C GLY A 311 -14.58 -7.24 7.77
N ALA A 312 -13.79 -6.24 8.15
CA ALA A 312 -14.17 -4.83 7.98
C ALA A 312 -14.15 -4.40 6.50
N PRO A 313 -14.91 -3.37 6.11
CA PRO A 313 -14.68 -2.63 4.87
C PRO A 313 -13.51 -1.66 5.08
N SER A 314 -12.30 -2.19 5.21
CA SER A 314 -11.10 -1.40 5.53
C SER A 314 -10.69 -0.45 4.40
N GLU A 315 -10.07 0.67 4.74
CA GLU A 315 -9.66 1.71 3.79
C GLU A 315 -8.16 2.04 3.89
N LEU A 316 -7.58 2.45 2.77
CA LEU A 316 -6.24 3.04 2.67
C LEU A 316 -6.33 4.44 2.03
N LEU A 317 -5.84 5.47 2.72
CA LEU A 317 -5.64 6.80 2.15
C LEU A 317 -4.14 7.04 1.96
N LEU A 318 -3.72 7.33 0.74
CA LEU A 318 -2.32 7.53 0.38
C LEU A 318 -2.13 8.90 -0.29
N HIS A 319 -1.45 9.81 0.40
CA HIS A 319 -1.00 11.08 -0.18
C HIS A 319 0.33 10.87 -0.91
N THR A 320 0.55 11.59 -2.01
CA THR A 320 1.77 11.48 -2.84
C THR A 320 2.36 12.86 -3.12
N ILE A 321 3.65 13.07 -2.80
CA ILE A 321 4.35 14.35 -3.00
C ILE A 321 5.80 14.14 -3.47
N ASP A 322 6.28 14.94 -4.43
CA ASP A 322 7.70 14.98 -4.83
C ASP A 322 8.37 16.23 -4.22
N ILE A 323 9.49 16.02 -3.54
CA ILE A 323 10.15 17.01 -2.68
C ILE A 323 11.59 17.24 -3.14
N GLY A 324 11.92 18.49 -3.48
CA GLY A 324 13.30 18.94 -3.73
C GLY A 324 13.78 19.88 -2.63
N MET A 325 14.82 19.50 -1.90
CA MET A 325 15.35 20.25 -0.74
C MET A 325 16.73 20.84 -1.07
N LEU A 326 16.82 22.17 -1.23
CA LEU A 326 18.03 22.86 -1.73
C LEU A 326 18.48 22.38 -3.13
N THR A 327 17.55 21.75 -3.85
CA THR A 327 17.70 21.25 -5.23
C THR A 327 16.31 21.09 -5.83
N ALA A 328 16.18 21.09 -7.16
CA ALA A 328 14.89 20.87 -7.81
C ALA A 328 14.31 19.48 -7.43
N PRO A 329 12.98 19.29 -7.39
CA PRO A 329 12.33 17.98 -7.20
C PRO A 329 12.73 16.98 -8.28
N ARG A 330 12.53 15.67 -8.05
CA ARG A 330 13.11 14.64 -8.92
C ARG A 330 12.38 14.48 -10.25
N GLY A 331 11.06 14.58 -10.25
CA GLY A 331 10.22 14.40 -11.44
C GLY A 331 9.99 12.94 -11.86
N GLU A 332 10.33 11.97 -11.00
CA GLU A 332 10.27 10.53 -11.31
C GLU A 332 9.38 9.80 -10.27
N PHE A 333 8.15 10.29 -10.05
CA PHE A 333 7.17 9.68 -9.14
C PHE A 333 6.03 9.03 -9.92
N ASP A 334 6.36 8.00 -10.71
CA ASP A 334 5.44 7.29 -11.61
C ASP A 334 4.12 6.91 -10.91
N PHE A 335 4.19 6.33 -9.70
CA PHE A 335 2.99 5.95 -8.95
C PHE A 335 2.03 7.10 -8.66
N ALA A 336 2.53 8.31 -8.40
CA ALA A 336 1.71 9.47 -8.11
C ALA A 336 0.91 9.95 -9.33
N THR A 337 1.42 9.67 -10.54
CA THR A 337 0.90 10.22 -11.80
C THR A 337 0.27 9.17 -12.72
N ASP A 338 0.38 7.88 -12.40
CA ASP A 338 -0.24 6.77 -13.15
C ASP A 338 -1.38 6.10 -12.36
N PRO A 339 -2.65 6.44 -12.66
CA PRO A 339 -3.84 5.76 -12.11
C PRO A 339 -3.84 4.24 -12.31
N THR A 340 -3.19 3.73 -13.37
CA THR A 340 -3.11 2.29 -13.65
C THR A 340 -2.27 1.59 -12.60
N ALA A 341 -1.15 2.20 -12.18
CA ALA A 341 -0.30 1.70 -11.11
C ALA A 341 -1.04 1.68 -9.76
N GLN A 342 -1.82 2.73 -9.49
CA GLN A 342 -2.64 2.84 -8.28
C GLN A 342 -3.72 1.74 -8.23
N ARG A 343 -4.36 1.45 -9.37
CA ARG A 343 -5.32 0.35 -9.56
C ARG A 343 -4.65 -1.02 -9.42
N GLU A 344 -3.48 -1.23 -10.01
CA GLU A 344 -2.70 -2.47 -9.90
C GLU A 344 -2.34 -2.78 -8.43
N TYR A 345 -1.88 -1.77 -7.68
CA TYR A 345 -1.53 -1.97 -6.27
C TYR A 345 -2.76 -2.29 -5.40
N PHE A 346 -3.92 -1.68 -5.68
CA PHE A 346 -5.19 -2.04 -5.01
C PHE A 346 -5.56 -3.53 -5.20
N GLN A 347 -5.22 -4.15 -6.34
CA GLN A 347 -5.42 -5.60 -6.51
C GLN A 347 -4.55 -6.43 -5.54
N THR A 348 -3.46 -5.90 -4.98
CA THR A 348 -2.58 -6.64 -4.04
C THR A 348 -3.00 -6.55 -2.58
N LEU A 349 -3.83 -5.57 -2.20
CA LEU A 349 -4.17 -5.28 -0.80
C LEU A 349 -5.59 -5.74 -0.41
N PRO A 350 -5.82 -6.27 0.80
CA PRO A 350 -7.14 -6.68 1.29
C PRO A 350 -8.00 -5.51 1.82
N VAL A 351 -8.03 -4.37 1.11
CA VAL A 351 -8.86 -3.19 1.44
C VAL A 351 -10.17 -3.17 0.62
N SER A 352 -11.23 -2.58 1.16
CA SER A 352 -12.43 -2.23 0.39
C SER A 352 -12.13 -1.06 -0.52
N ARG A 353 -11.62 0.06 0.04
CA ARG A 353 -11.30 1.28 -0.71
C ARG A 353 -9.83 1.67 -0.58
N MET A 354 -9.25 2.18 -1.67
CA MET A 354 -7.96 2.85 -1.69
C MET A 354 -8.07 4.20 -2.42
N THR A 355 -7.84 5.29 -1.69
CA THR A 355 -7.79 6.65 -2.25
C THR A 355 -6.35 7.10 -2.40
N VAL A 356 -5.96 7.58 -3.57
CA VAL A 356 -4.63 8.18 -3.81
C VAL A 356 -4.80 9.67 -4.09
N SER A 357 -4.26 10.50 -3.20
CA SER A 357 -4.30 11.97 -3.28
C SER A 357 -2.98 12.48 -3.83
N GLN A 358 -3.02 13.22 -4.93
CA GLN A 358 -1.87 13.95 -5.44
C GLN A 358 -1.70 15.26 -4.68
N TYR A 359 -0.48 15.53 -4.19
CA TYR A 359 -0.01 16.85 -3.79
C TYR A 359 0.86 17.48 -4.88
N GLU A 360 0.86 18.80 -4.96
CA GLU A 360 1.74 19.53 -5.86
C GLU A 360 3.22 19.30 -5.50
N THR A 361 4.06 19.14 -6.53
CA THR A 361 5.50 19.01 -6.40
C THR A 361 6.13 20.25 -5.78
N VAL A 362 6.91 20.08 -4.70
CA VAL A 362 7.42 21.19 -3.87
C VAL A 362 8.94 21.36 -3.99
N TYR A 363 9.36 22.55 -4.44
CA TYR A 363 10.75 22.97 -4.42
C TYR A 363 11.02 23.90 -3.23
N LEU A 364 11.98 23.51 -2.40
CA LEU A 364 12.45 24.28 -1.24
C LEU A 364 13.83 24.84 -1.55
N ALA A 365 13.87 26.07 -2.06
CA ALA A 365 15.11 26.80 -2.30
C ALA A 365 15.85 27.15 -0.99
N GLU A 366 15.10 27.27 0.11
CA GLU A 366 15.63 27.48 1.46
C GLU A 366 14.94 26.51 2.42
N VAL A 367 15.67 26.06 3.44
CA VAL A 367 15.21 25.09 4.44
C VAL A 367 15.56 25.59 5.84
N MET A 368 14.54 25.94 6.63
CA MET A 368 14.67 26.24 8.05
C MET A 368 14.59 24.95 8.87
N LEU A 369 15.64 24.61 9.61
CA LEU A 369 15.63 23.52 10.57
C LEU A 369 14.94 23.91 11.88
N PRO A 370 14.42 22.94 12.66
CA PRO A 370 13.72 23.23 13.92
C PRO A 370 14.60 23.87 15.01
N ASP A 371 15.93 23.78 14.88
CA ASP A 371 16.90 24.47 15.76
C ASP A 371 17.14 25.95 15.40
N GLY A 372 16.47 26.47 14.36
CA GLY A 372 16.64 27.84 13.87
C GLY A 372 17.73 28.01 12.80
N THR A 373 18.38 26.93 12.36
CA THR A 373 19.37 26.98 11.28
C THR A 373 18.68 27.11 9.92
N LEU A 374 18.92 28.22 9.21
CA LEU A 374 18.51 28.39 7.82
C LEU A 374 19.60 27.83 6.89
N LEU A 375 19.20 26.93 5.99
CA LEU A 375 20.02 26.37 4.91
C LEU A 375 19.58 26.94 3.57
N THR A 376 20.53 27.31 2.70
CA THR A 376 20.27 27.88 1.37
C THR A 376 20.96 27.11 0.23
N ASP A 377 22.15 26.55 0.48
CA ASP A 377 22.95 25.88 -0.56
C ASP A 377 22.97 24.35 -0.39
N PHE A 378 23.31 23.86 0.81
CA PHE A 378 23.36 22.44 1.15
C PHE A 378 23.20 22.21 2.66
N ASP A 379 22.78 20.99 3.03
CA ASP A 379 22.76 20.51 4.41
C ASP A 379 24.17 20.02 4.82
N PRO A 380 24.75 20.52 5.93
CA PRO A 380 26.11 20.16 6.37
C PRO A 380 26.23 18.70 6.87
N SER A 381 25.13 17.97 7.04
CA SER A 381 25.16 16.53 7.29
C SER A 381 25.46 15.73 6.01
N THR A 382 25.89 14.48 6.18
CA THR A 382 25.97 13.53 5.06
C THR A 382 24.57 12.97 4.79
N GLY A 383 24.10 13.10 3.54
CA GLY A 383 22.92 12.39 3.07
C GLY A 383 23.28 11.00 2.54
N ASP A 384 22.41 10.02 2.74
CA ASP A 384 22.46 8.74 2.01
C ASP A 384 21.04 8.24 1.68
N TRP A 385 20.92 7.01 1.19
CA TRP A 385 19.63 6.41 0.82
C TRP A 385 18.65 6.27 1.99
N HIS A 386 19.12 6.31 3.24
CA HIS A 386 18.35 6.23 4.49
C HIS A 386 18.60 7.41 5.48
N SER A 387 19.67 8.19 5.31
CA SER A 387 20.16 9.22 6.24
C SER A 387 20.16 10.65 5.68
N GLY A 388 20.31 11.64 6.57
CA GLY A 388 20.40 13.09 6.25
C GLY A 388 19.46 13.91 7.15
N THR A 389 19.88 15.11 7.58
CA THR A 389 19.06 15.93 8.48
C THR A 389 17.78 16.40 7.79
N MET A 390 17.86 16.94 6.57
CA MET A 390 16.68 17.34 5.81
C MET A 390 15.73 16.16 5.51
N ARG A 391 16.24 14.95 5.22
CA ARG A 391 15.41 13.74 5.05
C ARG A 391 14.47 13.54 6.24
N GLN A 392 15.02 13.55 7.45
CA GLN A 392 14.24 13.28 8.67
C GLN A 392 13.38 14.47 9.10
N ARG A 393 13.95 15.69 9.16
CA ARG A 393 13.25 16.86 9.68
C ARG A 393 12.20 17.40 8.71
N ILE A 394 12.52 17.45 7.43
CA ILE A 394 11.67 18.11 6.41
C ILE A 394 10.77 17.09 5.70
N GLY A 395 11.35 16.13 4.98
CA GLY A 395 10.54 15.18 4.19
C GLY A 395 9.60 14.31 5.05
N LYS A 396 10.13 13.77 6.14
CA LYS A 396 9.37 12.90 7.06
C LYS A 396 8.56 13.70 8.08
N GLU A 397 9.19 14.48 8.95
CA GLU A 397 8.53 15.08 10.12
C GLU A 397 7.72 16.36 9.83
N LEU A 398 8.17 17.24 8.94
CA LEU A 398 7.44 18.46 8.59
C LEU A 398 6.40 18.21 7.51
N ILE A 399 6.76 17.55 6.41
CA ILE A 399 5.89 17.38 5.24
C ILE A 399 4.97 16.18 5.41
N SER A 400 5.50 14.96 5.53
CA SER A 400 4.64 13.75 5.57
C SER A 400 3.77 13.68 6.82
N ILE A 401 4.38 13.88 7.99
CA ILE A 401 3.62 13.97 9.25
C ILE A 401 2.79 15.26 9.33
N GLY A 402 3.21 16.36 8.68
CA GLY A 402 2.38 17.56 8.59
C GLY A 402 1.09 17.34 7.81
N ILE A 403 1.17 16.78 6.60
CA ILE A 403 0.02 16.37 5.78
C ILE A 403 -0.88 15.41 6.57
N ASN A 404 -0.30 14.42 7.25
CA ASN A 404 -1.08 13.50 8.07
C ASN A 404 -1.80 14.20 9.24
N ASN A 405 -1.08 15.03 10.01
CA ASN A 405 -1.61 15.69 11.20
C ASN A 405 -2.63 16.78 10.88
N ALA A 406 -2.46 17.50 9.77
CA ALA A 406 -3.43 18.47 9.28
C ALA A 406 -4.78 17.80 8.94
N ASN A 407 -4.74 16.61 8.33
CA ASN A 407 -5.91 15.78 8.06
C ASN A 407 -6.54 15.16 9.33
N TYR A 408 -5.82 15.09 10.46
CA TYR A 408 -6.38 14.75 11.77
C TYR A 408 -6.87 15.97 12.57
N GLY A 409 -6.64 17.21 12.10
CA GLY A 409 -7.02 18.42 12.82
C GLY A 409 -6.13 18.71 14.03
N ILE A 410 -4.88 18.24 14.01
CA ILE A 410 -3.85 18.55 14.99
C ILE A 410 -3.10 19.78 14.50
N ASN A 411 -3.34 20.96 15.08
CA ASN A 411 -2.75 22.19 14.55
C ASN A 411 -1.23 22.30 14.75
N SER A 412 -0.69 21.77 15.87
CA SER A 412 0.73 21.91 16.21
C SER A 412 1.31 20.74 17.02
N SER A 413 2.62 20.54 16.91
CA SER A 413 3.40 19.51 17.61
C SER A 413 4.86 19.92 17.83
N ALA A 414 5.68 19.10 18.50
CA ALA A 414 7.10 19.37 18.68
C ALA A 414 7.85 19.36 17.34
N GLY A 415 8.80 20.27 17.10
CA GLY A 415 9.50 20.35 15.81
C GLY A 415 10.29 19.10 15.44
N ILE A 416 10.77 18.36 16.44
CA ILE A 416 11.47 17.08 16.32
C ILE A 416 10.54 15.92 16.74
N GLY A 417 10.61 14.82 16.00
CA GLY A 417 9.92 13.57 16.32
C GLY A 417 8.51 13.46 15.71
N VAL A 418 7.88 12.31 15.95
CA VAL A 418 6.61 11.89 15.32
C VAL A 418 5.50 11.58 16.32
N ASP A 419 5.76 11.64 17.63
CA ASP A 419 4.87 11.13 18.69
C ASP A 419 3.48 11.78 18.75
N ALA A 420 3.32 12.97 18.15
CA ALA A 420 2.03 13.64 18.01
C ALA A 420 1.14 13.04 16.91
N HIS A 421 1.69 12.20 16.02
CA HIS A 421 0.94 11.54 14.96
C HIS A 421 0.21 10.29 15.51
N PRO A 422 -1.13 10.27 15.53
CA PRO A 422 -1.88 9.20 16.19
C PRO A 422 -1.94 7.90 15.38
N TYR A 423 -1.73 7.98 14.06
CA TYR A 423 -1.88 6.88 13.09
C TYR A 423 -3.13 6.00 13.31
N SER A 424 -4.26 6.64 13.68
CA SER A 424 -5.52 5.99 14.01
C SER A 424 -6.28 5.47 12.78
N VAL A 425 -6.09 6.12 11.64
CA VAL A 425 -6.55 5.70 10.30
C VAL A 425 -5.36 5.14 9.52
N SER A 426 -5.58 4.24 8.55
CA SER A 426 -4.54 3.86 7.59
C SER A 426 -4.35 4.99 6.56
N GLN A 427 -3.81 6.11 7.05
CA GLN A 427 -3.42 7.27 6.27
C GLN A 427 -1.90 7.32 6.17
N LEU A 428 -1.39 7.30 4.94
CA LEU A 428 0.03 7.34 4.63
C LEU A 428 0.31 8.57 3.77
N THR A 429 1.48 9.19 3.96
CA THR A 429 2.05 10.10 2.97
C THR A 429 3.32 9.47 2.40
N ALA A 430 3.23 9.08 1.13
CA ALA A 430 4.36 8.66 0.33
C ALA A 430 5.04 9.86 -0.32
N HIS A 431 6.36 9.90 -0.25
CA HIS A 431 7.15 10.93 -0.90
C HIS A 431 8.34 10.37 -1.67
N ASN A 432 8.57 10.96 -2.83
CA ASN A 432 9.90 11.03 -3.40
C ASN A 432 10.61 12.22 -2.78
N ASN A 433 11.89 12.06 -2.43
CA ASN A 433 12.65 13.12 -1.81
C ASN A 433 14.11 13.09 -2.27
N ARG A 434 14.65 14.25 -2.64
CA ARG A 434 16.10 14.45 -2.78
C ARG A 434 16.55 15.77 -2.18
N GLY A 435 17.74 15.77 -1.60
CA GLY A 435 18.35 16.95 -0.97
C GLY A 435 19.76 17.21 -1.48
N ASN A 436 20.22 18.46 -1.41
CA ASN A 436 21.64 18.79 -1.55
C ASN A 436 22.34 18.76 -0.18
N TYR A 437 23.39 17.97 -0.06
CA TYR A 437 24.15 17.71 1.17
C TYR A 437 25.64 18.03 0.99
N GLN A 438 26.45 17.95 2.06
CA GLN A 438 27.90 18.12 1.94
C GLN A 438 28.57 17.12 0.97
N ASN A 439 27.93 15.98 0.71
CA ASN A 439 28.34 14.96 -0.26
C ASN A 439 27.61 15.07 -1.62
N GLY A 440 26.97 16.20 -1.91
CA GLY A 440 26.24 16.48 -3.15
C GLY A 440 24.75 16.16 -3.09
N ILE A 441 24.11 16.08 -4.24
CA ILE A 441 22.67 15.75 -4.35
C ILE A 441 22.46 14.26 -4.07
N VAL A 442 21.58 13.96 -3.13
CA VAL A 442 21.25 12.60 -2.67
C VAL A 442 19.76 12.34 -2.81
N THR A 443 19.41 11.22 -3.46
CA THR A 443 18.06 10.66 -3.49
C THR A 443 17.82 9.75 -2.27
N HIS A 444 16.61 9.83 -1.72
CA HIS A 444 16.21 9.13 -0.51
C HIS A 444 15.15 8.06 -0.83
N GLY A 445 15.31 6.83 -0.32
CA GLY A 445 14.33 5.76 -0.49
C GLY A 445 14.32 4.75 0.67
N GLY A 446 13.76 3.57 0.41
CA GLY A 446 13.89 2.38 1.25
C GLY A 446 13.57 2.57 2.73
N SER A 447 12.55 3.37 3.08
CA SER A 447 12.02 3.34 4.46
C SER A 447 10.56 3.74 4.56
N GLY A 448 9.74 2.93 5.22
CA GLY A 448 8.38 3.26 5.62
C GLY A 448 8.06 2.96 7.08
N GLY A 449 6.89 3.43 7.52
CA GLY A 449 6.33 3.18 8.85
C GLY A 449 5.69 4.44 9.45
N GLY A 450 4.69 4.25 10.32
CA GLY A 450 4.05 5.36 11.07
C GLY A 450 3.39 6.41 10.18
N GLY A 451 2.74 5.99 9.10
CA GLY A 451 2.07 6.89 8.15
C GLY A 451 3.01 7.55 7.14
N ILE A 452 4.26 7.10 7.01
CA ILE A 452 5.28 7.68 6.12
C ILE A 452 5.80 6.62 5.16
N VAL A 453 6.03 7.00 3.89
CA VAL A 453 6.74 6.17 2.90
C VAL A 453 7.78 7.04 2.21
N THR A 454 9.07 6.71 2.34
CA THR A 454 10.17 7.37 1.63
C THR A 454 10.62 6.48 0.49
N LEU A 455 10.43 6.92 -0.75
CA LEU A 455 10.59 6.12 -1.96
C LEU A 455 11.65 6.69 -2.89
N ASP A 456 12.51 5.79 -3.38
CA ASP A 456 13.33 5.98 -4.56
C ASP A 456 12.63 5.31 -5.76
N SER A 457 12.38 4.01 -5.73
CA SER A 457 11.52 3.33 -6.71
C SER A 457 10.06 3.39 -6.28
N SER A 458 9.24 4.21 -6.97
CA SER A 458 7.81 4.33 -6.67
C SER A 458 6.95 3.15 -7.18
N LEU A 459 7.53 2.24 -7.96
CA LEU A 459 6.89 1.00 -8.45
C LEU A 459 7.70 -0.23 -8.00
N GLY A 460 7.14 -1.42 -8.20
CA GLY A 460 7.84 -2.67 -7.87
C GLY A 460 7.93 -2.94 -6.38
N ASN A 461 8.99 -3.64 -5.98
CA ASN A 461 9.08 -4.17 -4.62
C ASN A 461 9.32 -3.10 -3.55
N GLU A 462 10.04 -2.01 -3.85
CA GLU A 462 10.30 -0.96 -2.85
C GLU A 462 8.98 -0.36 -2.36
N PHE A 463 8.10 0.01 -3.27
CA PHE A 463 6.75 0.48 -2.93
C PHE A 463 5.97 -0.53 -2.05
N SER A 464 5.89 -1.79 -2.47
CA SER A 464 5.23 -2.85 -1.68
C SER A 464 5.90 -3.09 -0.32
N HIS A 465 7.22 -2.90 -0.20
CA HIS A 465 7.98 -3.09 1.02
C HIS A 465 7.74 -1.95 2.02
N GLU A 466 7.92 -0.71 1.58
CA GLU A 466 7.81 0.45 2.46
C GLU A 466 6.36 0.75 2.86
N VAL A 467 5.39 0.46 1.98
CA VAL A 467 3.98 0.47 2.38
C VAL A 467 3.66 -0.73 3.28
N GLY A 468 4.28 -1.89 3.07
CA GLY A 468 4.17 -3.06 3.96
C GLY A 468 4.57 -2.76 5.42
N HIS A 469 5.64 -2.00 5.63
CA HIS A 469 6.04 -1.52 6.96
C HIS A 469 4.97 -0.66 7.66
N ASN A 470 4.17 0.11 6.91
CA ASN A 470 3.08 0.90 7.47
C ASN A 470 1.90 0.04 7.99
N PHE A 471 1.80 -1.22 7.55
CA PHE A 471 0.87 -2.21 8.10
C PHE A 471 1.47 -3.01 9.28
N GLY A 472 2.62 -2.58 9.81
CA GLY A 472 3.28 -3.22 10.94
C GLY A 472 4.00 -4.53 10.59
N ILE A 473 4.23 -4.79 9.30
CA ILE A 473 4.96 -5.98 8.86
C ILE A 473 6.47 -5.72 8.93
N GLY A 474 7.20 -6.59 9.63
CA GLY A 474 8.67 -6.56 9.63
C GLY A 474 9.27 -7.25 8.40
N HIS A 475 10.60 -7.25 8.29
CA HIS A 475 11.25 -8.09 7.28
C HIS A 475 10.99 -9.57 7.54
N TYR A 476 10.87 -10.34 6.46
CA TYR A 476 10.90 -11.80 6.49
C TYR A 476 9.79 -12.46 7.34
N PRO A 477 8.53 -12.03 7.18
CA PRO A 477 7.40 -12.52 7.97
C PRO A 477 7.24 -14.04 7.84
N GLY A 478 7.01 -14.71 8.97
CA GLY A 478 6.82 -16.16 9.06
C GLY A 478 8.01 -17.04 8.59
N GLY A 479 9.21 -16.48 8.41
CA GLY A 479 10.38 -17.25 7.94
C GLY A 479 10.16 -17.80 6.52
N PHE A 480 10.65 -19.01 6.21
CA PHE A 480 10.40 -19.64 4.90
C PHE A 480 8.90 -19.84 4.63
N ASN A 481 8.17 -20.35 5.64
CA ASN A 481 6.74 -20.65 5.54
C ASN A 481 5.85 -19.43 5.29
N GLY A 482 6.21 -18.25 5.79
CA GLY A 482 5.46 -17.01 5.52
C GLY A 482 5.99 -16.20 4.33
N SER A 483 7.30 -16.25 4.04
CA SER A 483 7.94 -15.35 3.07
C SER A 483 8.09 -15.90 1.64
N ILE A 484 7.85 -17.19 1.41
CA ILE A 484 7.97 -17.83 0.09
C ILE A 484 6.57 -18.24 -0.39
N HIS A 485 6.26 -17.98 -1.67
CA HIS A 485 5.02 -18.45 -2.30
C HIS A 485 5.09 -19.96 -2.59
N ARG A 486 3.94 -20.64 -2.55
CA ARG A 486 3.86 -22.11 -2.33
C ARG A 486 2.94 -22.81 -3.34
N PRO A 487 3.09 -24.13 -3.55
CA PRO A 487 2.17 -24.97 -4.32
C PRO A 487 0.80 -25.09 -3.65
N ALA A 488 -0.23 -25.45 -4.40
CA ALA A 488 -1.62 -25.45 -3.92
C ALA A 488 -1.87 -26.33 -2.68
N ASP A 489 -1.12 -27.43 -2.52
CA ASP A 489 -1.24 -28.42 -1.44
C ASP A 489 -0.56 -27.99 -0.12
N ALA A 490 0.17 -26.87 -0.12
CA ALA A 490 0.88 -26.35 1.03
C ALA A 490 0.22 -25.10 1.64
N ILE A 491 0.52 -24.85 2.93
CA ILE A 491 0.27 -23.55 3.58
C ILE A 491 0.90 -22.40 2.79
N ASN A 492 0.43 -21.17 3.00
CA ASN A 492 0.93 -19.94 2.38
C ASN A 492 0.86 -19.96 0.84
N SER A 493 -0.16 -20.64 0.30
CA SER A 493 -0.43 -20.79 -1.12
C SER A 493 -1.66 -19.99 -1.55
N THR A 494 -1.55 -19.31 -2.70
CA THR A 494 -2.65 -18.59 -3.35
C THR A 494 -2.20 -18.12 -4.74
N TRP A 495 -3.13 -17.68 -5.58
CA TRP A 495 -2.84 -16.74 -6.68
C TRP A 495 -3.53 -15.40 -6.40
N GLY A 496 -2.96 -14.31 -6.91
CA GLY A 496 -3.63 -13.00 -6.94
C GLY A 496 -4.82 -13.00 -7.90
N TRP A 497 -5.70 -12.02 -7.79
CA TRP A 497 -6.78 -11.79 -8.77
C TRP A 497 -6.84 -10.32 -9.15
N ASP A 498 -6.70 -10.02 -10.43
CA ASP A 498 -7.04 -8.71 -10.97
C ASP A 498 -8.54 -8.69 -11.28
N SER A 499 -9.27 -7.96 -10.45
CA SER A 499 -10.73 -7.89 -10.51
C SER A 499 -11.28 -7.12 -11.71
N ASP A 500 -10.47 -6.25 -12.34
CA ASP A 500 -10.90 -5.40 -13.45
C ASP A 500 -10.55 -6.03 -14.80
N LEU A 501 -9.39 -6.71 -14.89
CA LEU A 501 -9.07 -7.58 -16.03
C LEU A 501 -9.81 -8.92 -15.99
N ASN A 502 -10.39 -9.27 -14.84
CA ASN A 502 -10.91 -10.60 -14.51
C ASN A 502 -9.91 -11.71 -14.89
N LYS A 503 -8.68 -11.62 -14.36
CA LYS A 503 -7.59 -12.57 -14.60
C LYS A 503 -6.87 -12.92 -13.30
N PHE A 504 -6.34 -14.13 -13.21
CA PHE A 504 -5.49 -14.52 -12.09
C PHE A 504 -4.04 -14.05 -12.27
N ILE A 505 -3.39 -13.72 -11.17
CA ILE A 505 -1.96 -13.38 -11.09
C ILE A 505 -1.24 -14.58 -10.43
N PRO A 506 -0.57 -15.46 -11.20
CA PRO A 506 0.07 -16.65 -10.64
C PRO A 506 1.19 -16.29 -9.66
N ASN A 507 1.38 -17.12 -8.62
CA ASN A 507 2.39 -16.90 -7.58
C ASN A 507 3.79 -17.44 -7.96
N MET A 508 3.98 -17.77 -9.23
CA MET A 508 5.23 -18.19 -9.86
C MET A 508 5.43 -17.41 -11.16
N TYR A 509 6.68 -17.08 -11.49
CA TYR A 509 7.03 -16.32 -12.69
C TYR A 509 6.66 -17.09 -13.97
N SER A 510 6.25 -16.38 -15.03
CA SER A 510 5.89 -16.99 -16.32
C SER A 510 7.03 -17.75 -17.01
N LYS A 511 8.28 -17.44 -16.66
CA LYS A 511 9.48 -18.02 -17.26
C LYS A 511 9.87 -19.34 -16.58
N ILE A 512 9.96 -20.40 -17.40
CA ILE A 512 10.56 -21.68 -17.03
C ILE A 512 12.08 -21.50 -16.86
N THR A 513 12.60 -21.87 -15.69
CA THR A 513 14.03 -21.76 -15.33
C THR A 513 14.53 -22.90 -14.43
N ASP A 514 13.63 -23.80 -14.02
CA ASP A 514 13.86 -24.89 -13.06
C ASP A 514 14.44 -24.44 -11.70
N GLY A 515 14.32 -23.14 -11.40
CA GLY A 515 14.89 -22.53 -10.20
C GLY A 515 13.97 -22.65 -8.98
N SER A 516 14.49 -23.21 -7.90
CA SER A 516 13.80 -23.19 -6.60
C SER A 516 13.73 -21.78 -5.98
N ALA A 517 12.69 -21.53 -5.19
CA ALA A 517 12.56 -20.36 -4.32
C ALA A 517 13.05 -20.72 -2.92
N CYS A 518 14.16 -20.13 -2.48
CA CYS A 518 14.86 -20.57 -1.27
C CYS A 518 15.05 -19.43 -0.24
N ARG A 519 15.01 -19.79 1.03
CA ARG A 519 15.26 -18.92 2.17
C ARG A 519 15.97 -19.69 3.29
N ASN A 520 17.07 -19.15 3.81
CA ASN A 520 17.81 -19.70 4.97
C ASN A 520 18.16 -21.22 4.88
N GLY A 521 18.29 -21.76 3.67
CA GLY A 521 18.58 -23.18 3.41
C GLY A 521 17.35 -24.04 3.10
N GLU A 522 16.14 -23.56 3.39
CA GLU A 522 14.89 -24.18 2.94
C GLU A 522 14.55 -23.74 1.52
N CYS A 523 13.96 -24.63 0.72
CA CYS A 523 13.67 -24.38 -0.71
C CYS A 523 12.31 -24.96 -1.12
N GLN A 524 11.55 -24.19 -1.90
CA GLN A 524 10.40 -24.65 -2.65
C GLN A 524 10.81 -24.93 -4.09
N SER A 525 10.60 -26.17 -4.55
CA SER A 525 10.78 -26.58 -5.95
C SER A 525 9.84 -25.82 -6.89
N PRO A 526 10.22 -25.60 -8.16
CA PRO A 526 9.36 -24.94 -9.15
C PRO A 526 8.10 -25.77 -9.47
N PHE A 527 7.07 -25.11 -10.01
CA PHE A 527 5.89 -25.76 -10.61
C PHE A 527 6.05 -25.79 -12.13
N GLU A 528 6.11 -26.97 -12.75
CA GLU A 528 6.34 -27.09 -14.21
C GLU A 528 7.50 -26.20 -14.68
N GLY A 529 8.64 -26.29 -13.98
CA GLY A 529 9.86 -25.50 -14.19
C GLY A 529 9.76 -23.99 -13.88
N ARG A 530 8.59 -23.47 -13.48
CA ARG A 530 8.38 -22.07 -13.09
C ARG A 530 8.70 -21.83 -11.63
N LYS A 531 9.59 -20.87 -11.38
CA LYS A 531 10.03 -20.49 -10.05
C LYS A 531 8.93 -19.75 -9.29
N TYR A 532 8.65 -20.16 -8.05
CA TYR A 532 7.78 -19.41 -7.13
C TYR A 532 8.37 -18.04 -6.75
N GLY A 533 7.49 -17.08 -6.50
CA GLY A 533 7.87 -15.77 -5.98
C GLY A 533 8.26 -15.77 -4.50
N SER A 534 8.48 -14.58 -3.98
CA SER A 534 8.73 -14.31 -2.57
C SER A 534 7.92 -13.09 -2.15
N ASP A 535 7.63 -12.99 -0.86
CA ASP A 535 6.89 -11.88 -0.27
C ASP A 535 7.58 -10.53 -0.49
N ALA A 536 6.81 -9.43 -0.47
CA ALA A 536 7.34 -8.08 -0.62
C ALA A 536 8.37 -7.73 0.47
N MET A 537 8.14 -8.21 1.70
CA MET A 537 9.04 -8.06 2.85
C MET A 537 10.21 -9.04 2.83
N ALA A 538 10.39 -9.77 1.72
CA ALA A 538 11.37 -10.85 1.54
C ALA A 538 12.25 -10.73 0.30
N GLY A 539 12.29 -9.56 -0.35
CA GLY A 539 13.02 -9.38 -1.61
C GLY A 539 12.30 -9.99 -2.81
N GLY A 540 10.97 -10.12 -2.72
CA GLY A 540 10.09 -10.45 -3.83
C GLY A 540 10.16 -9.42 -4.97
N LYS A 541 9.44 -9.73 -6.06
CA LYS A 541 9.34 -8.88 -7.25
C LYS A 541 7.94 -9.05 -7.88
N PRO A 542 7.49 -8.09 -8.70
CA PRO A 542 6.32 -8.27 -9.55
C PRO A 542 6.46 -9.51 -10.43
N MET A 543 5.35 -10.24 -10.61
CA MET A 543 5.33 -11.52 -11.34
C MET A 543 5.39 -11.32 -12.86
N SER A 544 4.85 -10.19 -13.36
CA SER A 544 4.90 -9.74 -14.76
C SER A 544 4.65 -8.23 -14.84
N SER A 545 4.68 -7.65 -16.04
CA SER A 545 4.27 -6.24 -16.27
C SER A 545 2.77 -5.99 -16.12
N ALA A 546 1.92 -7.02 -16.09
CA ALA A 546 0.47 -6.88 -15.96
C ALA A 546 0.01 -6.43 -14.55
N ASN A 547 0.88 -6.60 -13.54
CA ASN A 547 0.75 -5.94 -12.24
C ASN A 547 2.16 -5.63 -11.74
N ARG A 548 2.50 -4.34 -11.66
CA ARG A 548 3.86 -3.84 -11.38
C ARG A 548 4.23 -3.85 -9.90
N PHE A 549 3.48 -4.52 -9.04
CA PHE A 549 3.73 -4.62 -7.60
C PHE A 549 4.00 -6.06 -7.17
N THR A 550 4.71 -6.24 -6.06
CA THR A 550 4.99 -7.57 -5.53
C THR A 550 3.75 -8.13 -4.86
N LEU A 551 3.30 -9.31 -5.28
CA LEU A 551 2.22 -10.04 -4.63
C LEU A 551 2.65 -10.46 -3.21
N TYR A 552 1.99 -9.91 -2.19
CA TYR A 552 2.14 -10.37 -0.81
C TYR A 552 1.76 -11.86 -0.70
N THR A 553 2.43 -12.59 0.20
CA THR A 553 2.02 -13.95 0.54
C THR A 553 0.75 -13.96 1.39
N PRO A 554 -0.01 -15.07 1.44
CA PRO A 554 -1.18 -15.20 2.32
C PRO A 554 -0.91 -14.84 3.78
N TYR A 555 0.21 -15.28 4.33
CA TYR A 555 0.64 -14.95 5.68
C TYR A 555 0.73 -13.42 5.86
N THR A 556 1.40 -12.72 4.95
CA THR A 556 1.54 -11.26 5.01
C THR A 556 0.20 -10.56 4.79
N ALA A 557 -0.58 -10.97 3.78
CA ALA A 557 -1.89 -10.40 3.48
C ALA A 557 -2.87 -10.54 4.67
N ALA A 558 -2.86 -11.67 5.38
CA ALA A 558 -3.66 -11.87 6.58
C ALA A 558 -3.28 -10.89 7.71
N HIS A 559 -1.98 -10.66 7.93
CA HIS A 559 -1.52 -9.69 8.95
C HIS A 559 -1.77 -8.24 8.54
N ILE A 560 -1.66 -7.92 7.24
CA ILE A 560 -2.07 -6.61 6.68
C ILE A 560 -3.57 -6.38 6.93
N GLN A 561 -4.42 -7.36 6.61
CA GLN A 561 -5.86 -7.27 6.87
C GLN A 561 -6.17 -7.07 8.35
N GLN A 562 -5.55 -7.85 9.24
CA GLN A 562 -5.69 -7.66 10.69
C GLN A 562 -5.28 -6.26 11.15
N ASN A 563 -4.16 -5.72 10.63
CA ASN A 563 -3.76 -4.35 10.95
C ASN A 563 -4.80 -3.32 10.49
N LEU A 564 -5.28 -3.45 9.25
CA LEU A 564 -6.28 -2.58 8.64
C LEU A 564 -7.62 -2.62 9.40
N GLU A 565 -8.03 -3.77 9.92
CA GLU A 565 -9.23 -3.90 10.77
C GLU A 565 -9.11 -3.20 12.14
N THR A 566 -7.88 -2.89 12.60
CA THR A 566 -7.68 -2.06 13.81
C THR A 566 -7.72 -0.56 13.54
N LYS A 567 -7.74 -0.13 12.27
CA LYS A 567 -7.74 1.29 11.90
C LYS A 567 -9.16 1.82 11.77
N ALA A 568 -9.33 3.06 12.23
CA ALA A 568 -10.50 3.85 11.92
C ALA A 568 -10.50 4.24 10.43
N VAL A 569 -11.63 4.72 9.94
CA VAL A 569 -11.81 5.32 8.61
C VAL A 569 -12.45 6.70 8.77
N PHE A 570 -12.11 7.64 7.89
CA PHE A 570 -12.83 8.91 7.79
C PHE A 570 -14.24 8.66 7.25
N SER A 571 -15.26 9.29 7.83
CA SER A 571 -16.66 8.97 7.56
C SER A 571 -17.55 10.19 7.78
N SER A 572 -17.96 10.85 6.69
CA SER A 572 -18.90 11.98 6.69
C SER A 572 -20.24 11.62 7.33
N ASN A 573 -20.75 10.42 7.05
CA ASN A 573 -21.95 9.86 7.67
C ASN A 573 -21.72 9.26 9.08
N SER A 574 -20.79 9.84 9.85
CA SER A 574 -20.57 9.58 11.28
C SER A 574 -20.64 10.89 12.05
N ALA A 575 -21.43 10.94 13.13
CA ALA A 575 -21.49 12.13 14.01
C ALA A 575 -20.15 12.47 14.70
N THR A 576 -19.17 11.56 14.63
CA THR A 576 -17.79 11.77 15.11
C THR A 576 -16.79 12.04 13.99
N GLY A 577 -17.22 12.02 12.73
CA GLY A 577 -16.35 12.11 11.55
C GLY A 577 -15.52 10.86 11.24
N PHE A 578 -15.55 9.84 12.11
CA PHE A 578 -14.81 8.60 11.93
C PHE A 578 -15.64 7.38 12.29
N LYS A 579 -15.26 6.21 11.76
CA LYS A 579 -15.77 4.91 12.21
C LYS A 579 -14.63 3.93 12.43
N LEU A 580 -14.79 2.98 13.36
CA LEU A 580 -13.87 1.89 13.62
C LEU A 580 -14.64 0.56 13.63
N TRP A 581 -13.99 -0.51 13.19
CA TRP A 581 -14.54 -1.86 13.18
C TRP A 581 -14.67 -2.43 14.60
N ASP A 582 -15.85 -2.97 14.92
CA ASP A 582 -16.09 -3.72 16.14
C ASP A 582 -16.18 -5.22 15.82
N ALA A 583 -15.09 -5.94 16.09
CA ALA A 583 -14.95 -7.36 15.80
C ALA A 583 -15.88 -8.29 16.62
N LYS A 584 -16.60 -7.77 17.64
CA LYS A 584 -17.60 -8.54 18.42
C LYS A 584 -18.99 -8.50 17.81
N THR A 585 -19.31 -7.41 17.12
CA THR A 585 -20.62 -7.17 16.49
C THR A 585 -20.58 -7.21 14.97
N HIS A 586 -19.38 -7.29 14.38
CA HIS A 586 -19.12 -7.25 12.94
C HIS A 586 -19.78 -6.04 12.27
N THR A 587 -19.54 -4.86 12.84
CA THR A 587 -20.07 -3.57 12.33
C THR A 587 -19.06 -2.44 12.50
N MET A 588 -19.13 -1.45 11.61
CA MET A 588 -18.42 -0.17 11.77
C MET A 588 -19.20 0.74 12.75
N LYS A 589 -18.57 1.15 13.84
CA LYS A 589 -19.16 2.02 14.89
C LYS A 589 -18.49 3.40 14.91
N PRO A 590 -19.18 4.47 15.35
CA PRO A 590 -18.55 5.79 15.52
C PRO A 590 -17.29 5.74 16.39
N TYR A 591 -16.23 6.41 15.95
CA TYR A 591 -14.95 6.51 16.66
C TYR A 591 -14.68 7.96 17.00
N GLN A 592 -14.55 8.29 18.28
CA GLN A 592 -14.24 9.67 18.70
C GLN A 592 -12.72 9.90 18.61
N HIS A 593 -12.29 10.56 17.55
CA HIS A 593 -10.92 11.08 17.47
C HIS A 593 -10.74 12.27 18.42
N ARG A 594 -9.61 12.29 19.15
CA ARG A 594 -9.25 13.36 20.09
C ARG A 594 -7.79 13.76 19.90
N VAL A 595 -7.50 15.05 20.10
CA VAL A 595 -6.16 15.64 19.96
C VAL A 595 -5.80 16.42 21.21
N ILE A 596 -4.51 16.50 21.57
CA ILE A 596 -4.04 17.30 22.70
C ILE A 596 -4.25 18.79 22.40
N ASP A 597 -4.95 19.47 23.29
CA ASP A 597 -5.27 20.90 23.21
C ASP A 597 -4.82 21.71 24.44
N GLY A 598 -4.80 21.09 25.63
CA GLY A 598 -4.26 21.70 26.84
C GLY A 598 -2.73 21.75 26.86
N GLU A 599 -2.18 22.76 27.56
CA GLU A 599 -0.73 22.91 27.75
C GLU A 599 -0.23 21.95 28.84
N GLN A 600 0.86 21.22 28.60
CA GLN A 600 1.46 20.32 29.58
C GLN A 600 2.99 20.30 29.52
N ILE A 601 3.62 20.04 30.67
CA ILE A 601 5.08 19.89 30.79
C ILE A 601 5.45 18.81 31.81
N ASN A 602 6.62 18.19 31.62
CA ASN A 602 7.30 17.43 32.67
C ASN A 602 8.27 18.36 33.41
N ALA A 603 8.10 18.55 34.71
CA ALA A 603 8.98 19.39 35.52
C ALA A 603 10.39 18.78 35.64
N SER A 604 11.42 19.61 35.49
CA SER A 604 12.81 19.22 35.70
C SER A 604 13.08 18.91 37.18
N ILE A 605 13.44 17.67 37.48
CA ILE A 605 13.68 17.22 38.87
C ILE A 605 14.94 17.88 39.47
N SER A 606 15.90 18.30 38.62
CA SER A 606 17.10 19.03 39.06
C SER A 606 16.84 20.51 39.39
N GLU A 607 15.72 21.07 38.96
CA GLU A 607 15.34 22.49 39.17
C GLU A 607 14.18 22.63 40.17
N LEU A 608 13.71 21.49 40.70
CA LEU A 608 12.49 21.37 41.48
C LEU A 608 12.53 22.24 42.75
N SER A 609 11.66 23.24 42.78
CA SER A 609 11.48 24.19 43.89
C SER A 609 10.06 24.77 43.84
N GLU A 610 9.58 25.33 44.95
CA GLU A 610 8.25 25.96 45.01
C GLU A 610 8.10 27.07 43.95
N GLN A 611 9.13 27.90 43.77
CA GLN A 611 9.14 28.97 42.77
C GLN A 611 9.06 28.42 41.34
N TYR A 612 9.93 27.46 40.99
CA TYR A 612 9.93 26.85 39.66
C TYR A 612 8.58 26.19 39.33
N LEU A 613 8.00 25.45 40.29
CA LEU A 613 6.67 24.86 40.12
C LEU A 613 5.57 25.93 40.02
N SER A 614 5.69 27.07 40.70
CA SER A 614 4.76 28.20 40.56
C SER A 614 4.82 28.79 39.14
N GLU A 615 6.02 28.99 38.60
CA GLU A 615 6.25 29.48 37.24
C GLU A 615 5.62 28.52 36.21
N LEU A 616 5.86 27.21 36.33
CA LEU A 616 5.25 26.21 35.45
C LEU A 616 3.71 26.15 35.57
N VAL A 617 3.16 26.14 36.78
CA VAL A 617 1.70 26.05 37.00
C VAL A 617 0.95 27.27 36.43
N ASN A 618 1.59 28.43 36.37
CA ASN A 618 1.00 29.62 35.74
C ASN A 618 0.98 29.52 34.19
N GLN A 619 1.88 28.75 33.58
CA GLN A 619 2.00 28.61 32.13
C GLN A 619 1.25 27.39 31.56
N TYR A 620 1.31 26.24 32.24
CA TYR A 620 0.79 24.96 31.76
C TYR A 620 -0.51 24.60 32.47
N ASP A 621 -1.40 23.84 31.82
CA ASP A 621 -2.62 23.31 32.45
C ASP A 621 -2.32 22.10 33.35
N GLN A 622 -1.31 21.31 32.97
CA GLN A 622 -0.78 20.21 33.76
C GLN A 622 0.76 20.25 33.88
N VAL A 623 1.25 20.15 35.11
CA VAL A 623 2.68 19.99 35.42
C VAL A 623 2.92 18.58 35.97
N THR A 624 3.71 17.77 35.27
CA THR A 624 4.00 16.38 35.67
C THR A 624 5.37 16.26 36.33
N ILE A 625 5.42 15.79 37.58
CA ILE A 625 6.62 15.50 38.34
C ILE A 625 6.91 14.00 38.23
N ALA A 626 7.73 13.61 37.25
CA ALA A 626 8.10 12.23 36.97
C ALA A 626 9.48 11.89 37.54
N MET A 627 9.52 11.00 38.53
CA MET A 627 10.76 10.59 39.22
C MET A 627 11.13 9.14 38.92
N SER A 628 12.43 8.86 38.85
CA SER A 628 12.97 7.51 38.65
C SER A 628 14.35 7.35 39.29
N ASN A 629 14.91 6.13 39.30
CA ASN A 629 16.23 5.90 39.86
C ASN A 629 17.30 6.70 39.10
N GLY A 630 17.99 7.62 39.80
CA GLY A 630 18.94 8.56 39.21
C GLY A 630 18.34 9.91 38.81
N ASN A 631 17.02 10.07 38.84
CA ASN A 631 16.32 11.34 38.61
C ASN A 631 15.19 11.51 39.64
N TRP A 632 15.55 11.95 40.85
CA TRP A 632 14.69 11.94 42.05
C TRP A 632 15.00 13.13 42.96
N ALA A 633 13.96 13.68 43.59
CA ALA A 633 14.06 14.73 44.60
C ALA A 633 13.53 14.25 45.96
N LYS A 634 14.24 14.59 47.05
CA LYS A 634 13.88 14.18 48.41
C LYS A 634 12.70 14.97 48.98
N TYR A 635 12.60 16.24 48.64
CA TYR A 635 11.56 17.16 49.09
C TYR A 635 10.90 17.77 47.85
N ILE A 636 9.59 17.92 47.89
CA ILE A 636 8.79 18.47 46.81
C ILE A 636 7.83 19.48 47.42
N ASP A 637 8.15 20.76 47.25
CA ASP A 637 7.39 21.89 47.80
C ASP A 637 6.41 22.40 46.75
N ILE A 638 5.12 22.18 46.98
CA ILE A 638 4.07 22.56 46.05
C ILE A 638 3.65 24.02 46.31
N PRO A 639 3.65 24.89 45.28
CA PRO A 639 3.27 26.30 45.44
C PRO A 639 1.84 26.42 45.94
N LYS A 640 1.57 27.44 46.76
CA LYS A 640 0.22 27.63 47.32
C LYS A 640 -0.86 27.75 46.24
N ALA A 641 -1.98 27.07 46.46
CA ALA A 641 -3.18 27.25 45.65
C ALA A 641 -3.66 28.70 45.76
N SER A 642 -4.10 29.27 44.64
CA SER A 642 -4.52 30.67 44.54
C SER A 642 -5.44 30.86 43.35
N ILE A 643 -6.20 31.96 43.32
CA ILE A 643 -7.08 32.33 42.20
C ILE A 643 -6.36 32.30 40.84
N SER A 644 -5.04 32.56 40.80
CA SER A 644 -4.24 32.52 39.57
C SER A 644 -3.99 31.12 39.00
N ASN A 645 -4.10 30.08 39.82
CA ASN A 645 -3.86 28.68 39.42
C ASN A 645 -5.12 27.79 39.55
N ILE A 646 -6.31 28.36 39.64
CA ILE A 646 -7.56 27.61 39.67
C ILE A 646 -7.71 26.71 38.42
N GLY A 647 -8.08 25.45 38.62
CA GLY A 647 -8.22 24.45 37.57
C GLY A 647 -6.90 23.88 37.02
N LYS A 648 -5.74 24.39 37.45
CA LYS A 648 -4.43 23.83 37.10
C LYS A 648 -4.16 22.55 37.89
N THR A 649 -3.45 21.60 37.29
CA THR A 649 -3.13 20.30 37.90
C THR A 649 -1.62 20.05 38.03
N ILE A 650 -1.19 19.50 39.17
CA ILE A 650 0.12 18.87 39.33
C ILE A 650 -0.06 17.36 39.43
N SER A 651 0.62 16.60 38.56
CA SER A 651 0.55 15.14 38.50
C SER A 651 1.87 14.51 38.89
N PHE A 652 1.84 13.42 39.64
CA PHE A 652 3.04 12.72 40.11
C PHE A 652 3.16 11.35 39.43
N ASN A 653 4.39 10.96 39.10
CA ASN A 653 4.71 9.61 38.63
C ASN A 653 6.01 9.13 39.28
N HIS A 654 5.90 8.53 40.46
CA HIS A 654 7.04 8.18 41.30
C HIS A 654 7.50 6.73 41.07
N LYS A 655 8.58 6.57 40.29
CA LYS A 655 9.22 5.26 40.01
C LYS A 655 10.61 5.13 40.66
N ALA A 656 11.02 6.07 41.50
CA ALA A 656 12.30 5.99 42.21
C ALA A 656 12.19 5.06 43.42
N GLY A 657 13.26 4.34 43.75
CA GLY A 657 13.34 3.40 44.88
C GLY A 657 13.63 4.05 46.24
N TYR A 658 13.54 5.37 46.33
CA TYR A 658 13.70 6.16 47.56
C TYR A 658 12.45 7.01 47.77
N ASP A 659 11.94 7.04 49.00
CA ASP A 659 10.74 7.81 49.32
C ASP A 659 11.01 9.33 49.30
N SER A 660 10.02 10.12 48.87
CA SER A 660 10.07 11.58 48.85
C SER A 660 9.10 12.17 49.87
N HIS A 661 9.40 13.35 50.40
CA HIS A 661 8.47 14.16 51.17
C HIS A 661 7.73 15.12 50.24
N LEU A 662 6.41 15.00 50.17
CA LEU A 662 5.52 15.92 49.46
C LEU A 662 4.93 16.91 50.47
N ASN A 663 5.21 18.20 50.25
CA ASN A 663 4.69 19.30 51.03
C ASN A 663 3.61 20.02 50.21
N ILE A 664 2.37 19.99 50.66
CA ILE A 664 1.19 20.46 49.91
C ILE A 664 0.07 20.86 50.89
N ASN A 665 -0.66 21.95 50.61
CA ASN A 665 -1.71 22.50 51.50
C ASN A 665 -1.25 22.78 52.95
N ASP A 666 0.00 23.21 53.13
CA ASP A 666 0.67 23.38 54.44
C ASP A 666 0.84 22.07 55.27
N ASP A 667 0.48 20.90 54.71
CA ASP A 667 0.77 19.56 55.23
C ASP A 667 2.03 18.94 54.59
N SER A 668 2.60 17.90 55.24
CA SER A 668 3.75 17.14 54.74
C SER A 668 3.55 15.65 54.94
N PHE A 669 3.70 14.85 53.88
CA PHE A 669 3.62 13.39 53.94
C PHE A 669 4.63 12.69 53.03
N ILE A 670 4.85 11.40 53.28
CA ILE A 670 5.81 10.57 52.54
C ILE A 670 5.10 9.91 51.36
N ILE A 671 5.68 10.05 50.16
CA ILE A 671 5.29 9.35 48.95
C ILE A 671 6.39 8.37 48.52
N ALA A 672 5.98 7.15 48.14
CA ALA A 672 6.88 6.03 47.85
C ALA A 672 6.81 5.59 46.37
N THR A 673 7.64 4.61 46.00
CA THR A 673 7.60 3.99 44.66
C THR A 673 6.19 3.49 44.33
N GLY A 674 5.65 3.90 43.18
CA GLY A 674 4.30 3.59 42.73
C GLY A 674 3.28 4.71 42.99
N PHE A 675 3.63 5.78 43.69
CA PHE A 675 2.75 6.95 43.85
C PHE A 675 2.45 7.60 42.49
N ASN A 676 1.17 7.63 42.13
CA ASN A 676 0.68 8.06 40.81
C ASN A 676 -0.68 8.77 40.99
N THR A 677 -0.63 9.99 41.50
CA THR A 677 -1.79 10.81 41.92
C THR A 677 -1.69 12.19 41.29
N SER A 678 -2.82 12.86 41.07
CA SER A 678 -2.86 14.26 40.64
C SER A 678 -3.57 15.15 41.64
N TYR A 679 -3.20 16.42 41.69
CA TYR A 679 -3.83 17.42 42.54
C TYR A 679 -4.22 18.63 41.69
N THR A 680 -5.46 19.08 41.81
CA THR A 680 -6.01 20.21 41.05
C THR A 680 -6.39 21.32 42.01
N SER A 681 -5.94 22.54 41.74
CA SER A 681 -6.22 23.70 42.59
C SER A 681 -7.65 24.19 42.38
N ASP A 682 -8.39 24.41 43.48
CA ASP A 682 -9.68 25.12 43.48
C ASP A 682 -9.53 26.64 43.69
N GLY A 683 -8.28 27.12 43.76
CA GLY A 683 -7.91 28.50 44.06
C GLY A 683 -7.68 28.81 45.55
N ILE A 684 -7.87 27.84 46.44
CA ILE A 684 -7.63 27.91 47.89
C ILE A 684 -6.80 26.72 48.37
N THR A 685 -7.10 25.52 47.86
CA THR A 685 -6.44 24.24 48.16
C THR A 685 -6.20 23.39 46.91
N TRP A 686 -5.17 22.56 46.96
CA TRP A 686 -4.88 21.52 45.98
C TRP A 686 -5.63 20.23 46.35
N ASN A 687 -6.65 19.89 45.59
CA ASN A 687 -7.51 18.73 45.85
C ASN A 687 -7.05 17.50 45.06
N GLU A 688 -6.96 16.34 45.71
CA GLU A 688 -6.68 15.07 45.03
C GLU A 688 -7.73 14.79 43.95
N SER A 689 -7.26 14.43 42.76
CA SER A 689 -8.06 14.31 41.55
C SER A 689 -7.42 13.34 40.55
N ASN A 690 -8.18 12.95 39.54
CA ASN A 690 -7.62 12.32 38.35
C ASN A 690 -6.85 13.37 37.53
N ALA A 691 -5.90 12.93 36.70
CA ALA A 691 -5.30 13.80 35.70
C ALA A 691 -6.37 14.39 34.77
N PRO A 692 -6.28 15.68 34.37
CA PRO A 692 -7.25 16.31 33.49
C PRO A 692 -7.23 15.68 32.10
N ASP A 693 -8.39 15.64 31.44
CA ASP A 693 -8.46 15.35 30.02
C ASP A 693 -8.04 16.61 29.24
N LEU A 694 -6.76 16.68 28.87
CA LEU A 694 -6.19 17.75 28.06
C LEU A 694 -6.52 17.63 26.57
N THR A 695 -7.41 16.72 26.17
CA THR A 695 -7.72 16.46 24.76
C THR A 695 -9.09 16.99 24.36
N ILE A 696 -9.19 17.55 23.15
CA ILE A 696 -10.45 17.95 22.53
C ILE A 696 -10.84 16.95 21.44
N ALA A 697 -12.14 16.67 21.29
CA ALA A 697 -12.64 15.90 20.16
C ALA A 697 -12.56 16.74 18.87
N LYS A 698 -11.96 16.20 17.81
CA LYS A 698 -11.89 16.87 16.49
C LYS A 698 -12.72 16.08 15.48
N VAL A 699 -13.63 16.79 14.80
CA VAL A 699 -14.52 16.26 13.75
C VAL A 699 -14.28 17.11 12.49
N PRO A 700 -13.95 16.53 11.33
CA PRO A 700 -13.82 17.29 10.09
C PRO A 700 -15.13 17.98 9.71
N THR A 701 -15.02 19.17 9.14
CA THR A 701 -16.16 19.95 8.63
C THR A 701 -16.35 19.78 7.13
N ALA A 702 -15.30 19.41 6.40
CA ALA A 702 -15.37 18.93 5.02
C ALA A 702 -14.54 17.65 4.87
N PHE A 703 -14.98 16.78 3.94
CA PHE A 703 -14.41 15.47 3.70
C PHE A 703 -14.05 15.32 2.23
N GLY A 704 -12.79 14.98 1.94
CA GLY A 704 -12.34 14.68 0.57
C GLY A 704 -12.33 15.89 -0.37
N VAL A 705 -12.11 17.09 0.16
CA VAL A 705 -12.02 18.33 -0.63
C VAL A 705 -10.57 18.64 -0.98
N PRO A 706 -10.31 19.44 -2.03
CA PRO A 706 -8.98 20.02 -2.25
C PRO A 706 -8.56 20.93 -1.09
N VAL A 707 -7.30 20.79 -0.66
CA VAL A 707 -6.76 21.47 0.53
C VAL A 707 -5.47 22.21 0.22
N THR A 708 -5.32 23.38 0.84
CA THR A 708 -4.06 24.08 1.02
C THR A 708 -3.55 23.78 2.43
N THR A 709 -2.56 22.90 2.53
CA THR A 709 -1.89 22.53 3.79
C THR A 709 -0.77 23.51 4.10
N LEU A 710 -0.91 24.23 5.21
CA LEU A 710 0.06 25.19 5.71
C LEU A 710 0.96 24.52 6.74
N VAL A 711 2.28 24.50 6.49
CA VAL A 711 3.28 23.89 7.37
C VAL A 711 4.41 24.85 7.70
N GLY A 712 5.06 24.63 8.85
CA GLY A 712 6.28 25.35 9.21
C GLY A 712 6.70 25.17 10.65
N TYR A 713 7.69 25.94 11.07
CA TYR A 713 8.22 25.97 12.43
C TYR A 713 7.94 27.32 13.10
N TYR A 714 7.71 27.30 14.41
CA TYR A 714 7.54 28.52 15.20
C TYR A 714 8.09 28.37 16.60
N ASP A 715 8.55 29.49 17.16
CA ASP A 715 9.00 29.59 18.53
C ASP A 715 8.03 30.46 19.35
N PRO A 716 7.25 29.87 20.27
CA PRO A 716 6.39 30.64 21.19
C PRO A 716 7.13 31.72 21.99
N GLU A 717 8.42 31.51 22.26
CA GLU A 717 9.28 32.39 23.04
C GLU A 717 9.93 33.51 22.19
N GLY A 718 9.91 33.39 20.86
CA GLY A 718 10.49 34.36 19.93
C GLY A 718 12.02 34.48 19.96
N ILE A 719 12.72 33.48 20.49
CA ILE A 719 14.19 33.40 20.56
C ILE A 719 14.76 32.80 19.26
N LEU A 720 14.11 31.78 18.71
CA LEU A 720 14.45 31.14 17.43
C LEU A 720 13.61 31.72 16.27
N PRO A 721 14.17 31.79 15.05
CA PRO A 721 13.50 32.38 13.89
C PRO A 721 12.36 31.49 13.38
N SER A 722 11.12 31.90 13.68
CA SER A 722 9.91 31.25 13.16
C SER A 722 9.85 31.36 11.63
N TYR A 723 9.35 30.31 10.96
CA TYR A 723 9.37 30.21 9.50
C TYR A 723 8.17 29.44 8.94
N ILE A 724 7.45 30.07 8.01
CA ILE A 724 6.34 29.47 7.26
C ILE A 724 6.90 28.98 5.92
N TYR A 725 6.71 27.70 5.61
CA TYR A 725 7.13 27.11 4.33
C TYR A 725 6.17 27.50 3.18
N PRO A 726 6.54 27.27 1.91
CA PRO A 726 5.55 27.29 0.82
C PRO A 726 4.35 26.42 1.19
N ALA A 727 3.15 26.88 0.84
CA ALA A 727 1.95 26.07 1.02
C ALA A 727 2.04 24.79 0.18
N LEU A 728 1.48 23.69 0.71
CA LEU A 728 1.37 22.43 0.00
C LEU A 728 -0.07 22.29 -0.47
N HIS A 729 -0.30 22.06 -1.76
CA HIS A 729 -1.64 21.91 -2.32
C HIS A 729 -1.92 20.44 -2.55
N GLY A 730 -3.08 19.94 -2.12
CA GLY A 730 -3.46 18.53 -2.18
C GLY A 730 -4.87 18.34 -2.71
N SER A 731 -5.05 17.43 -3.66
CA SER A 731 -6.34 17.16 -4.33
C SER A 731 -7.45 16.61 -3.43
N TYR A 732 -7.10 15.95 -2.32
CA TYR A 732 -8.04 15.34 -1.39
C TYR A 732 -7.54 15.42 0.06
N GLY A 733 -8.34 16.00 0.94
CA GLY A 733 -8.06 16.10 2.37
C GLY A 733 -9.28 16.47 3.21
N PHE A 734 -9.03 16.69 4.51
CA PHE A 734 -10.02 17.01 5.53
C PHE A 734 -9.72 18.37 6.15
N THR A 735 -10.76 19.19 6.35
CA THR A 735 -10.66 20.51 6.98
C THR A 735 -11.43 20.56 8.29
N TYR A 736 -11.09 21.52 9.14
CA TYR A 736 -11.69 21.70 10.46
C TYR A 736 -12.07 23.17 10.67
N ASN A 737 -13.03 23.43 11.56
CA ASN A 737 -13.30 24.77 12.04
C ASN A 737 -12.03 25.42 12.61
N ASP A 738 -11.92 26.73 12.44
CA ASP A 738 -10.93 27.51 13.16
C ASP A 738 -11.30 27.64 14.65
N ASP A 739 -10.32 28.04 15.46
CA ASP A 739 -10.43 28.06 16.91
C ASP A 739 -10.77 29.47 17.46
N SER A 740 -11.07 30.46 16.60
CA SER A 740 -11.28 31.88 16.98
C SER A 740 -12.30 32.11 18.10
N GLY A 741 -13.31 31.24 18.21
CA GLY A 741 -14.34 31.31 19.24
C GLY A 741 -13.87 31.00 20.67
N HIS A 742 -12.64 30.49 20.86
CA HIS A 742 -12.14 30.09 22.19
C HIS A 742 -10.63 30.34 22.45
N ILE A 743 -9.91 30.98 21.52
CA ILE A 743 -8.51 31.40 21.73
C ILE A 743 -8.40 32.83 22.28
N SER A 744 -7.40 33.07 23.13
CA SER A 744 -7.03 34.41 23.59
C SER A 744 -6.19 35.14 22.51
N GLN A 745 -6.27 36.48 22.46
CA GLN A 745 -5.38 37.29 21.61
C GLN A 745 -3.90 37.11 21.95
N ASN A 746 -3.60 36.78 23.21
CA ASN A 746 -2.23 36.52 23.65
C ASN A 746 -1.76 35.10 23.32
N SER A 747 -2.66 34.18 22.99
CA SER A 747 -2.28 32.81 22.65
C SER A 747 -1.52 32.74 21.33
N CYS A 748 -0.62 31.77 21.22
CA CYS A 748 -0.01 31.39 19.96
C CYS A 748 -1.08 30.89 18.98
N GLN A 749 -1.02 31.37 17.74
CA GLN A 749 -2.01 31.09 16.71
C GLN A 749 -1.43 31.27 15.30
N LEU A 750 -1.92 30.46 14.35
CA LEU A 750 -1.75 30.71 12.92
C LEU A 750 -3.00 31.45 12.41
N GLN A 751 -2.83 32.70 11.99
CA GLN A 751 -3.89 33.47 11.34
C GLN A 751 -3.79 33.33 9.83
N VAL A 752 -4.92 33.07 9.16
CA VAL A 752 -5.02 32.94 7.70
C VAL A 752 -6.04 33.94 7.18
N GLU A 753 -5.63 34.77 6.21
CA GLU A 753 -6.53 35.68 5.50
C GLU A 753 -6.98 35.05 4.18
N THR A 754 -8.29 35.02 3.93
CA THR A 754 -8.90 34.47 2.71
C THR A 754 -9.27 35.57 1.71
N SER A 755 -9.48 35.21 0.44
CA SER A 755 -9.95 36.16 -0.58
C SER A 755 -11.33 36.78 -0.28
N SER A 756 -12.15 36.13 0.55
CA SER A 756 -13.44 36.65 1.04
C SER A 756 -13.30 37.67 2.17
N GLY A 757 -12.07 37.95 2.64
CA GLY A 757 -11.79 38.82 3.77
C GLY A 757 -12.04 38.19 5.14
N GLN A 758 -12.26 36.86 5.19
CA GLN A 758 -12.34 36.15 6.47
C GLN A 758 -10.94 35.99 7.06
N ARG A 759 -10.88 36.03 8.40
CA ARG A 759 -9.67 35.78 9.19
C ARG A 759 -9.89 34.53 10.03
N LEU A 760 -9.35 33.42 9.56
CA LEU A 760 -9.35 32.16 10.28
C LEU A 760 -8.19 32.17 11.28
N ALA A 761 -8.39 31.63 12.48
CA ALA A 761 -7.34 31.60 13.50
C ALA A 761 -7.26 30.21 14.17
N TYR A 762 -6.13 29.54 13.99
CA TYR A 762 -5.89 28.18 14.47
C TYR A 762 -4.97 28.20 15.68
N LYS A 763 -5.40 27.59 16.79
CA LYS A 763 -4.63 27.55 18.04
C LYS A 763 -3.30 26.82 17.86
N LEU A 764 -2.23 27.38 18.39
CA LEU A 764 -0.92 26.76 18.48
C LEU A 764 -0.51 26.66 19.97
N ALA A 765 0.42 25.77 20.29
CA ALA A 765 0.94 25.67 21.66
C ALA A 765 1.69 26.96 22.07
N ASN A 766 1.48 27.40 23.30
CA ASN A 766 1.99 28.65 23.87
C ASN A 766 3.41 28.50 24.44
N SER A 767 3.97 27.31 24.35
CA SER A 767 5.23 26.89 24.95
C SER A 767 5.96 25.93 24.01
N ARG A 768 7.29 25.91 24.05
CA ARG A 768 8.06 24.88 23.34
C ARG A 768 7.76 23.51 23.94
N ARG A 769 7.42 22.53 23.09
CA ARG A 769 7.30 21.12 23.50
C ARG A 769 8.65 20.39 23.62
N ASN A 770 9.72 21.06 23.18
CA ASN A 770 11.11 20.66 23.40
C ASN A 770 11.93 21.94 23.58
N ASP A 771 12.60 22.09 24.72
CA ASP A 771 13.37 23.26 25.12
C ASP A 771 14.43 23.71 24.09
N THR A 772 15.02 22.78 23.35
CA THR A 772 16.10 23.07 22.39
C THR A 772 15.63 23.47 20.99
N VAL A 773 14.35 23.30 20.63
CA VAL A 773 13.86 23.52 19.25
C VAL A 773 12.48 24.15 19.17
N MET A 774 12.18 24.75 18.02
CA MET A 774 10.85 25.23 17.65
C MET A 774 9.80 24.12 17.68
N ASN A 775 8.54 24.51 17.86
CA ASN A 775 7.40 23.66 17.54
C ASN A 775 7.16 23.66 16.01
N LYS A 776 6.46 22.64 15.49
CA LYS A 776 5.92 22.65 14.12
C LYS A 776 4.41 22.89 14.13
N PHE A 777 3.91 23.51 13.06
CA PHE A 777 2.48 23.65 12.77
C PHE A 777 2.13 22.98 11.44
N HIS A 778 0.88 22.54 11.33
CA HIS A 778 0.34 21.81 10.18
C HIS A 778 -1.20 21.93 10.17
N ILE A 779 -1.76 22.75 9.29
CA ILE A 779 -3.21 23.06 9.20
C ILE A 779 -3.69 22.89 7.75
N ASN A 780 -4.85 22.26 7.54
CA ASN A 780 -5.54 22.24 6.24
C ASN A 780 -6.57 23.36 6.16
N ILE A 781 -6.45 24.20 5.13
CA ILE A 781 -7.49 25.14 4.68
C ILE A 781 -8.12 24.58 3.41
N ALA A 782 -9.42 24.76 3.19
CA ALA A 782 -10.05 24.39 1.92
C ALA A 782 -9.50 25.27 0.78
N GLU A 783 -9.20 24.70 -0.38
CA GLU A 783 -8.62 25.45 -1.51
C GLU A 783 -9.63 26.48 -2.08
N ASP A 784 -10.93 26.17 -2.03
CA ASP A 784 -12.02 27.05 -2.47
C ASP A 784 -12.22 28.31 -1.59
N ALA A 785 -11.67 28.32 -0.37
CA ALA A 785 -11.57 29.53 0.45
C ALA A 785 -10.54 30.54 -0.11
N VAL A 786 -9.66 30.10 -1.02
CA VAL A 786 -8.59 30.88 -1.65
C VAL A 786 -7.78 31.64 -0.58
N PRO A 787 -7.01 30.92 0.27
CA PRO A 787 -6.18 31.54 1.29
C PRO A 787 -5.06 32.36 0.63
N GLN A 788 -4.88 33.62 1.09
CA GLN A 788 -3.97 34.60 0.48
C GLN A 788 -2.71 34.84 1.31
N SER A 789 -2.82 34.80 2.63
CA SER A 789 -1.64 34.93 3.50
C SER A 789 -1.81 34.16 4.81
N ALA A 790 -0.68 33.76 5.40
CA ALA A 790 -0.59 33.17 6.72
C ALA A 790 0.36 33.98 7.59
N THR A 791 0.02 34.14 8.87
CA THR A 791 0.86 34.80 9.89
C THR A 791 0.83 34.04 11.19
N VAL A 792 2.00 33.64 11.69
CA VAL A 792 2.16 33.13 13.06
C VAL A 792 2.20 34.31 14.02
N ARG A 793 1.36 34.28 15.06
CA ARG A 793 1.37 35.25 16.16
C ARG A 793 1.46 34.55 17.51
N CYS A 794 2.17 35.14 18.45
CA CYS A 794 2.24 34.72 19.86
C CYS A 794 2.35 35.97 20.74
N ASN A 795 1.66 36.01 21.89
CA ASN A 795 1.65 37.18 22.78
C ASN A 795 1.37 38.51 22.05
N SER A 796 0.38 38.50 21.15
CA SER A 796 0.06 39.59 20.20
C SER A 796 1.16 39.99 19.20
N ASN A 797 2.40 39.51 19.32
CA ASN A 797 3.49 39.76 18.38
C ASN A 797 3.35 38.91 17.11
N SER A 798 3.79 39.43 15.97
CA SER A 798 3.89 38.66 14.72
C SER A 798 5.30 38.09 14.60
N LEU A 799 5.41 36.77 14.47
CA LEU A 799 6.70 36.06 14.45
C LEU A 799 7.17 35.74 13.03
N ALA A 800 6.24 35.36 12.16
CA ALA A 800 6.48 35.10 10.74
C ALA A 800 5.22 35.34 9.93
N SER A 801 5.36 35.85 8.71
CA SER A 801 4.26 36.05 7.75
C SER A 801 4.68 35.60 6.36
N ARG A 802 3.74 35.04 5.58
CA ARG A 802 3.99 34.56 4.22
C ARG A 802 2.75 34.74 3.35
N GLN A 803 2.95 35.15 2.10
CA GLN A 803 1.90 35.09 1.06
C GLN A 803 1.74 33.64 0.59
N ILE A 804 0.50 33.25 0.33
CA ILE A 804 0.13 31.92 -0.13
C ILE A 804 -0.10 32.02 -1.64
N GLU A 805 0.73 31.33 -2.40
CA GLU A 805 0.52 31.18 -3.84
C GLU A 805 -0.64 30.20 -4.09
N PRO A 806 -1.43 30.38 -5.16
CA PRO A 806 -2.42 29.37 -5.56
C PRO A 806 -1.73 28.16 -6.21
N THR A 807 -2.45 27.04 -6.25
CA THR A 807 -2.04 25.80 -6.92
C THR A 807 -1.66 26.06 -8.38
N LYS A 808 -0.50 25.58 -8.85
CA LYS A 808 0.02 25.89 -10.20
C LYS A 808 -0.70 25.15 -11.32
N SER A 809 -1.39 24.05 -11.02
CA SER A 809 -2.12 23.22 -11.98
C SER A 809 -3.18 22.39 -11.26
N PRO A 810 -4.31 22.02 -11.91
CA PRO A 810 -5.31 21.16 -11.28
C PRO A 810 -4.69 19.85 -10.81
N LEU A 811 -4.92 19.50 -9.55
CA LEU A 811 -4.51 18.23 -8.95
C LEU A 811 -5.67 17.23 -9.01
N SER A 812 -5.35 15.94 -9.09
CA SER A 812 -6.36 14.87 -9.11
C SER A 812 -6.11 13.83 -8.03
N TYR A 813 -7.18 13.23 -7.51
CA TYR A 813 -7.12 12.01 -6.72
C TYR A 813 -7.79 10.85 -7.47
N THR A 814 -7.45 9.61 -7.12
CA THR A 814 -8.17 8.41 -7.57
C THR A 814 -8.82 7.70 -6.40
N VAL A 815 -9.89 6.95 -6.67
CA VAL A 815 -10.53 6.05 -5.71
C VAL A 815 -10.68 4.70 -6.36
N ASN A 816 -10.04 3.69 -5.78
CA ASN A 816 -10.10 2.30 -6.21
C ASN A 816 -10.95 1.50 -5.23
N GLY A 817 -11.79 0.60 -5.75
CA GLY A 817 -12.49 -0.39 -4.93
C GLY A 817 -13.80 0.03 -4.26
N ASP A 818 -14.28 1.26 -4.44
CA ASP A 818 -15.41 1.89 -3.70
C ASP A 818 -16.77 1.15 -3.75
N GLY A 819 -16.86 -0.06 -4.32
CA GLY A 819 -18.05 -0.91 -4.40
C GLY A 819 -19.19 -0.37 -5.26
N ASN A 820 -19.01 0.88 -5.72
CA ASN A 820 -19.95 1.77 -6.32
C ASN A 820 -19.41 2.19 -7.69
N THR A 821 -19.20 1.23 -8.58
CA THR A 821 -19.18 1.54 -10.02
C THR A 821 -20.60 1.92 -10.40
N TYR A 822 -20.93 3.18 -10.11
CA TYR A 822 -22.23 3.77 -10.42
C TYR A 822 -22.26 4.08 -11.91
N TYR A 823 -22.86 3.18 -12.68
CA TYR A 823 -23.12 3.42 -14.08
C TYR A 823 -24.11 4.58 -14.24
N LYS A 824 -23.95 5.38 -15.30
CA LYS A 824 -24.94 6.37 -15.70
C LYS A 824 -25.94 5.76 -16.66
N TRP A 825 -27.14 6.35 -16.71
CA TRP A 825 -28.16 5.89 -17.64
C TRP A 825 -27.70 6.06 -19.10
N GLY A 826 -27.59 4.92 -19.81
CA GLY A 826 -27.11 4.87 -21.19
C GLY A 826 -25.72 4.24 -21.34
N ASP A 827 -24.98 4.05 -20.25
CA ASP A 827 -23.68 3.38 -20.24
C ASP A 827 -23.76 1.97 -20.85
N ASN A 828 -22.64 1.53 -21.43
CA ASN A 828 -22.46 0.20 -22.04
C ASN A 828 -23.55 -0.18 -23.06
N GLU A 829 -24.05 0.79 -23.84
CA GLU A 829 -25.17 0.61 -24.79
C GLU A 829 -26.47 0.01 -24.20
N ARG A 830 -26.66 0.15 -22.89
CA ARG A 830 -27.70 -0.53 -22.10
C ARG A 830 -27.48 -2.01 -21.79
N TYR A 831 -26.28 -2.55 -21.97
CA TYR A 831 -25.89 -3.81 -21.33
C TYR A 831 -25.55 -3.56 -19.86
N GLY A 832 -25.93 -4.50 -18.99
CA GLY A 832 -25.66 -4.45 -17.55
C GLY A 832 -26.01 -5.77 -16.88
N ASN A 833 -25.47 -6.00 -15.69
CA ASN A 833 -25.69 -7.19 -14.88
C ASN A 833 -26.73 -6.92 -13.80
N ILE A 834 -27.60 -7.90 -13.52
CA ILE A 834 -28.53 -7.80 -12.40
C ILE A 834 -27.72 -7.69 -11.10
N GLY A 835 -27.95 -6.62 -10.34
CA GLY A 835 -27.16 -6.20 -9.18
C GLY A 835 -26.30 -4.95 -9.42
N ASP A 836 -26.07 -4.55 -10.68
CA ASP A 836 -25.33 -3.32 -11.01
C ASP A 836 -26.04 -2.08 -10.45
N LEU A 837 -25.26 -1.12 -9.95
CA LEU A 837 -25.74 0.10 -9.34
C LEU A 837 -25.63 1.27 -10.33
N PHE A 838 -26.67 2.10 -10.41
CA PHE A 838 -26.79 3.20 -11.35
C PHE A 838 -27.14 4.51 -10.65
N ILE A 839 -26.44 5.59 -11.01
CA ILE A 839 -26.82 6.95 -10.61
C ILE A 839 -27.78 7.55 -11.63
N PHE A 840 -28.81 8.20 -11.10
CA PHE A 840 -29.69 9.08 -11.84
C PHE A 840 -29.66 10.49 -11.24
N ASP A 841 -29.02 11.41 -11.95
CA ASP A 841 -29.07 12.84 -11.69
C ASP A 841 -30.50 13.34 -12.04
N ASN A 842 -31.41 13.46 -11.06
CA ASN A 842 -32.82 13.75 -11.33
C ASN A 842 -33.03 15.23 -11.74
N PRO A 843 -33.38 15.53 -13.00
CA PRO A 843 -33.46 16.91 -13.50
C PRO A 843 -34.69 17.68 -13.00
N LYS A 844 -35.61 17.04 -12.25
CA LYS A 844 -36.83 17.65 -11.71
C LYS A 844 -36.71 18.03 -10.24
N THR A 845 -35.94 17.28 -9.45
CA THR A 845 -35.74 17.55 -8.01
C THR A 845 -34.36 18.13 -7.72
N GLY A 846 -33.35 17.80 -8.53
CA GLY A 846 -31.94 18.10 -8.26
C GLY A 846 -31.25 17.02 -7.41
N ASP A 847 -31.98 15.98 -6.99
CA ASP A 847 -31.44 14.87 -6.21
C ASP A 847 -30.58 13.94 -7.10
N LYS A 848 -29.53 13.33 -6.54
CA LYS A 848 -28.91 12.13 -7.11
C LYS A 848 -29.56 10.90 -6.50
N GLU A 849 -30.22 10.11 -7.34
CA GLU A 849 -30.92 8.89 -6.92
C GLU A 849 -30.11 7.65 -7.30
N LEU A 850 -29.95 6.72 -6.35
CA LEU A 850 -29.29 5.44 -6.56
C LEU A 850 -30.32 4.34 -6.85
N PHE A 851 -30.12 3.63 -7.96
CA PHE A 851 -30.92 2.48 -8.36
C PHE A 851 -30.05 1.23 -8.53
N MET A 852 -30.64 0.08 -8.29
CA MET A 852 -30.06 -1.22 -8.62
C MET A 852 -30.80 -1.83 -9.82
N LEU A 853 -30.06 -2.37 -10.77
CA LEU A 853 -30.61 -3.10 -11.90
C LEU A 853 -31.12 -4.45 -11.40
N THR A 854 -32.43 -4.68 -11.49
CA THR A 854 -33.11 -5.88 -10.95
C THR A 854 -33.82 -6.72 -12.01
N GLY A 855 -33.77 -6.32 -13.28
CA GLY A 855 -34.26 -7.11 -14.40
C GLY A 855 -33.66 -6.68 -15.73
N LEU A 856 -33.69 -7.58 -16.72
CA LEU A 856 -33.22 -7.37 -18.10
C LEU A 856 -34.32 -7.71 -19.11
N GLY A 857 -34.16 -7.23 -20.34
CA GLY A 857 -34.93 -7.68 -21.50
C GLY A 857 -34.39 -8.99 -22.07
N ASP A 858 -35.14 -9.59 -23.01
CA ASP A 858 -34.73 -10.82 -23.71
C ASP A 858 -33.50 -10.58 -24.61
N ASP A 859 -33.17 -9.31 -24.88
CA ASP A 859 -31.98 -8.82 -25.58
C ASP A 859 -30.75 -8.62 -24.65
N LEU A 860 -30.86 -9.02 -23.38
CA LEU A 860 -29.90 -8.78 -22.30
C LEU A 860 -29.62 -7.28 -22.04
N ARG A 861 -30.49 -6.38 -22.52
CA ARG A 861 -30.37 -4.94 -22.26
C ARG A 861 -31.37 -4.49 -21.20
N TYR A 862 -31.00 -3.48 -20.43
CA TYR A 862 -31.92 -2.79 -19.54
C TYR A 862 -32.75 -1.76 -20.31
N TRP A 863 -33.95 -1.48 -19.80
CA TRP A 863 -34.93 -0.60 -20.44
C TRP A 863 -35.35 0.54 -19.48
N TYR A 864 -36.46 1.22 -19.77
CA TYR A 864 -36.83 2.53 -19.20
C TYR A 864 -36.57 2.67 -17.70
N PHE A 865 -35.81 3.71 -17.37
CA PHE A 865 -35.45 4.10 -16.01
C PHE A 865 -36.66 4.74 -15.29
N PRO A 866 -36.85 4.56 -13.97
CA PRO A 866 -37.91 5.23 -13.23
C PRO A 866 -37.68 6.75 -13.17
N SER A 867 -38.76 7.54 -13.17
CA SER A 867 -38.61 9.00 -13.29
C SER A 867 -38.37 9.77 -11.98
N ASN A 868 -38.46 9.10 -10.83
CA ASN A 868 -38.25 9.60 -9.45
C ASN A 868 -38.51 8.44 -8.45
N LYS A 869 -37.53 8.07 -7.61
CA LYS A 869 -37.63 7.27 -6.35
C LYS A 869 -38.64 6.12 -6.33
N GLY A 870 -38.73 5.35 -7.42
CA GLY A 870 -39.77 4.33 -7.61
C GLY A 870 -39.28 3.10 -8.36
N ASN A 871 -39.84 1.93 -8.04
CA ASN A 871 -39.42 0.66 -8.64
C ASN A 871 -40.17 0.36 -9.95
N ASN A 872 -39.55 -0.38 -10.87
CA ASN A 872 -40.21 -0.93 -12.06
C ASN A 872 -39.66 -2.33 -12.42
N LYS A 873 -40.00 -2.89 -13.59
CA LYS A 873 -39.57 -4.23 -14.04
C LYS A 873 -38.04 -4.41 -14.06
N PHE A 874 -37.29 -3.36 -14.34
CA PHE A 874 -35.83 -3.42 -14.55
C PHE A 874 -35.05 -2.80 -13.38
N TRP A 875 -35.69 -2.00 -12.53
CA TRP A 875 -35.01 -1.10 -11.60
C TRP A 875 -35.65 -1.09 -10.20
N THR A 876 -34.81 -1.15 -9.17
CA THR A 876 -35.19 -0.94 -7.77
C THR A 876 -34.46 0.28 -7.21
N TYR A 877 -35.21 1.25 -6.70
CA TYR A 877 -34.64 2.39 -5.98
C TYR A 877 -34.03 1.94 -4.65
N ILE A 878 -32.84 2.47 -4.33
CA ILE A 878 -32.06 2.11 -3.14
C ILE A 878 -32.06 3.25 -2.13
N SER A 879 -31.56 4.43 -2.53
CA SER A 879 -31.49 5.62 -1.68
C SER A 879 -31.22 6.88 -2.51
N ASP A 880 -31.35 8.04 -1.88
CA ASP A 880 -30.66 9.25 -2.33
C ASP A 880 -29.16 9.12 -2.00
N ILE A 881 -28.30 9.81 -2.74
CA ILE A 881 -26.86 9.92 -2.46
C ILE A 881 -26.40 11.37 -2.63
N GLU A 882 -25.24 11.72 -2.05
CA GLU A 882 -24.70 13.09 -2.00
C GLU A 882 -23.90 13.48 -3.25
#